data_AF-A0A9P4LFC8-F1
#
_entry.id   AF-A0A9P4LFC8-F1
#
_cell.length_a   1.000
_cell.length_b   1.000
_cell.length_c   1.000
_cell.angle_alpha   90.00
_cell.angle_beta   90.00
_cell.angle_gamma   90.00
#
_symmetry.space_group_name_H-M   'P 1'
#
loop_
_entity.id
_entity.type
_entity.pdbx_description
1 polymer ?
#
loop_
_entity_poly.entity_id
_entity_poly.type
_entity_poly.pdbx_seq_one_letter_code
_entity_poly.pdbx_strand_id
1 'polypeptide(L)'
;MEALDAIGLAERLKWEQKEYWLHLDSETPLEKYPAKQHARRVQEKLGVEQGLIYLAGQEPKNNEDSDMPAPFRQRRYFYYLSGCNEPGCHLTYDIQHDTLALFIPRIDEKRVIWNGRGSTLAEAMVKYDIDEVYYTDELTGFIAQWFLRERNDGYLYYLHSARSSAHLPNQSGAIIVDTTSLMPAMNLARMIKDDHEIKLIRKANDISSQAHREVLANITRFKNEAQVEGLFLDVCVSQQAKEQAYDPIAASGPNAGTLHYDANNEDFDDRQVMCLDAGCEYELYASDITRTFPLSSSWPSKEARNIYKLVERMQELCIERLAPGVRYLDLHILAHQIAIDGLLALGILHNGTREEIYKAGTSRAFFPHGLGHHVGLEVHDVGQAELMSVRRGKQVFMQAPSLYPESFHLPVYDAQTCLAPTDPQSSHLEEGMVVTIEPGIYFSVYALQHFYLPSPIHSKYINIELVQRYLPVGGVRIEDDLLITSKGYQNLTTAPKGDAMLEIIRSGKSAIQPSPSRIRSSLLRTNEETPLLRAPGITAEKPELMLRPIARAATLPAEFQERSPDFEPFEGPSLFSNFRRSMTTNERIRHWREANESEASPPRASSTNVQLQSLCGATTSAFKHTYMADTAVSFSNSTGRKVSEDITASFGPKIYPVAQPNDFTANYGSARRSHTRGSENPKEDAGSKDR
;
A
#
# COMPACT_ATOMS: atom_id res chain seq x y z
N MET A 1 -16.97 45.23 32.03
CA MET A 1 -16.54 44.09 31.21
C MET A 1 -16.02 44.67 29.92
N GLU A 2 -14.73 44.96 29.88
CA GLU A 2 -14.06 45.40 28.66
C GLU A 2 -13.85 44.20 27.74
N ALA A 3 -14.15 44.38 26.45
CA ALA A 3 -13.93 43.38 25.43
C ALA A 3 -12.42 43.11 25.31
N LEU A 4 -12.01 41.87 25.56
CA LEU A 4 -10.63 41.45 25.36
C LEU A 4 -10.40 41.25 23.86
N ASP A 5 -9.53 42.08 23.29
CA ASP A 5 -8.95 41.93 21.97
C ASP A 5 -8.16 40.61 21.89
N ALA A 6 -8.31 39.87 20.79
CA ALA A 6 -7.65 38.58 20.54
C ALA A 6 -6.11 38.66 20.67
N ILE A 7 -5.55 39.86 20.48
CA ILE A 7 -4.12 40.14 20.66
C ILE A 7 -3.68 39.96 22.12
N GLY A 8 -4.52 40.35 23.08
CA GLY A 8 -4.21 40.24 24.52
C GLY A 8 -4.24 38.80 25.04
N LEU A 9 -5.00 37.92 24.39
CA LEU A 9 -5.01 36.48 24.69
C LEU A 9 -3.72 35.82 24.20
N ALA A 10 -3.29 36.15 22.97
CA ALA A 10 -2.05 35.63 22.39
C ALA A 10 -0.79 36.08 23.16
N GLU A 11 -0.76 37.32 23.67
CA GLU A 11 0.36 37.78 24.51
C GLU A 11 0.42 37.09 25.87
N ARG A 12 -0.73 36.76 26.48
CA ARG A 12 -0.76 36.00 27.74
C ARG A 12 -0.33 34.54 27.57
N LEU A 13 -0.66 33.92 26.43
CA LEU A 13 -0.26 32.55 26.11
C LEU A 13 1.24 32.41 25.79
N LYS A 14 1.93 33.50 25.45
CA LYS A 14 3.38 33.51 25.17
C LYS A 14 4.29 33.34 26.40
N TRP A 15 3.78 33.54 27.62
CA TRP A 15 4.63 33.61 28.82
C TRP A 15 4.66 32.34 29.68
N GLU A 16 3.87 31.32 29.34
CA GLU A 16 3.94 30.03 30.01
C GLU A 16 4.13 28.97 28.92
N GLN A 17 5.25 28.24 28.96
CA GLN A 17 5.43 26.99 28.20
C GLN A 17 4.41 25.96 28.72
N LYS A 18 3.17 26.09 28.30
CA LYS A 18 2.10 25.13 28.52
C LYS A 18 1.56 24.78 27.14
N GLU A 19 1.50 23.49 26.84
CA GLU A 19 0.76 23.02 25.68
C GLU A 19 -0.73 23.27 25.94
N TYR A 20 -1.35 24.08 25.08
CA TYR A 20 -2.79 24.30 25.12
C TYR A 20 -3.43 23.44 24.05
N TRP A 21 -4.28 22.51 24.49
CA TRP A 21 -5.11 21.69 23.60
C TRP A 21 -6.48 22.34 23.50
N LEU A 22 -6.88 22.73 22.29
CA LEU A 22 -8.21 23.26 22.02
C LEU A 22 -9.08 22.12 21.46
N HIS A 23 -10.04 21.65 22.25
CA HIS A 23 -11.03 20.68 21.76
C HIS A 23 -12.23 21.45 21.20
N LEU A 24 -12.43 21.35 19.89
CA LEU A 24 -13.61 21.89 19.21
C LEU A 24 -14.54 20.72 18.89
N ASP A 25 -15.67 20.63 19.59
CA ASP A 25 -16.71 19.66 19.27
C ASP A 25 -17.70 20.31 18.29
N SER A 26 -18.00 19.59 17.21
CA SER A 26 -18.98 19.96 16.19
C SER A 26 -20.03 18.86 16.06
N GLU A 27 -21.29 19.27 15.88
CA GLU A 27 -22.42 18.36 15.69
C GLU A 27 -22.40 17.63 14.33
N THR A 28 -21.60 18.12 13.37
CA THR A 28 -21.30 17.44 12.10
C THR A 28 -19.82 17.05 12.05
N PRO A 29 -19.44 15.96 11.35
CA PRO A 29 -18.03 15.70 11.09
C PRO A 29 -17.48 16.88 10.28
N LEU A 30 -16.70 17.74 10.94
CA LEU A 30 -16.00 18.89 10.38
C LEU A 30 -14.88 18.49 9.41
N GLU A 31 -14.63 17.20 9.25
CA GLU A 31 -13.48 16.69 8.51
C GLU A 31 -13.81 16.58 7.03
N LYS A 32 -13.71 17.70 6.31
CA LYS A 32 -13.57 17.65 4.85
C LYS A 32 -12.29 16.90 4.49
N TYR A 33 -12.27 16.29 3.31
CA TYR A 33 -11.04 15.79 2.72
C TYR A 33 -10.00 16.94 2.65
N PRO A 34 -8.74 16.75 3.11
CA PRO A 34 -7.76 17.83 3.29
C PRO A 34 -7.07 18.25 1.98
N ALA A 35 -7.86 18.56 0.95
CA ALA A 35 -7.39 18.89 -0.39
C ALA A 35 -6.40 20.06 -0.40
N LYS A 36 -6.64 21.08 0.43
CA LYS A 36 -5.78 22.26 0.50
C LYS A 36 -4.41 21.94 1.07
N GLN A 37 -4.36 21.15 2.13
CA GLN A 37 -3.12 20.65 2.71
C GLN A 37 -2.36 19.80 1.70
N HIS A 38 -3.03 18.90 0.99
CA HIS A 38 -2.42 18.08 -0.06
C HIS A 38 -1.81 18.93 -1.18
N ALA A 39 -2.48 20.01 -1.60
CA ALA A 39 -1.97 20.93 -2.60
C ALA A 39 -0.65 21.60 -2.16
N ARG A 40 -0.60 22.07 -0.91
CA ARG A 40 0.62 22.63 -0.29
C ARG A 40 1.75 21.59 -0.18
N ARG A 41 1.43 20.33 0.18
CA ARG A 41 2.41 19.23 0.18
C ARG A 41 2.99 18.99 -1.21
N VAL A 42 2.17 19.02 -2.25
CA VAL A 42 2.64 18.87 -3.65
C VAL A 42 3.53 20.04 -4.05
N GLN A 43 3.15 21.27 -3.72
CA GLN A 43 4.00 22.45 -3.93
C GLN A 43 5.37 22.30 -3.26
N GLU A 44 5.41 21.88 -1.99
CA GLU A 44 6.66 21.67 -1.26
C GLU A 44 7.57 20.65 -1.98
N LYS A 45 7.00 19.55 -2.49
CA LYS A 45 7.77 18.55 -3.26
C LYS A 45 8.15 19.01 -4.66
N LEU A 46 7.39 19.93 -5.24
CA LEU A 46 7.71 20.55 -6.52
C LEU A 46 8.86 21.56 -6.38
N GLY A 47 9.00 22.19 -5.19
CA GLY A 47 10.11 23.08 -4.86
C GLY A 47 10.02 24.45 -5.55
N VAL A 48 8.80 24.95 -5.72
CA VAL A 48 8.52 26.23 -6.41
C VAL A 48 7.58 27.10 -5.58
N GLU A 49 7.73 28.41 -5.72
CA GLU A 49 6.94 29.43 -4.99
C GLU A 49 5.84 30.07 -5.85
N GLN A 50 5.81 29.76 -7.16
CA GLN A 50 4.84 30.31 -8.10
C GLN A 50 4.49 29.30 -9.19
N GLY A 51 3.34 29.49 -9.82
CA GLY A 51 2.84 28.64 -10.89
C GLY A 51 1.42 28.16 -10.65
N LEU A 52 0.81 27.59 -11.68
CA LEU A 52 -0.53 27.03 -11.64
C LEU A 52 -0.44 25.53 -11.82
N ILE A 53 -0.90 24.75 -10.84
CA ILE A 53 -1.15 23.32 -11.04
C ILE A 53 -2.54 23.16 -11.66
N TYR A 54 -2.66 22.40 -12.73
CA TYR A 54 -3.92 22.05 -13.38
C TYR A 54 -4.09 20.54 -13.50
N LEU A 55 -5.23 20.04 -13.02
CA LEU A 55 -5.63 18.64 -13.11
C LEU A 55 -7.04 18.51 -13.66
N ALA A 56 -7.20 17.66 -14.68
CA ALA A 56 -8.51 17.24 -15.17
C ALA A 56 -8.95 15.96 -14.47
N GLY A 57 -10.17 15.95 -13.95
CA GLY A 57 -10.86 14.77 -13.45
C GLY A 57 -11.24 13.80 -14.57
N GLN A 58 -11.90 12.71 -14.19
CA GLN A 58 -12.32 11.67 -15.10
C GLN A 58 -13.66 12.03 -15.73
N GLU A 59 -13.73 11.89 -17.06
CA GLU A 59 -14.98 11.99 -17.80
C GLU A 59 -15.79 10.69 -17.68
N PRO A 60 -17.13 10.77 -17.60
CA PRO A 60 -17.97 9.59 -17.70
C PRO A 60 -17.85 9.01 -19.11
N LYS A 61 -17.84 7.68 -19.21
CA LYS A 61 -17.80 6.97 -20.49
C LYS A 61 -18.83 5.85 -20.47
N ASN A 62 -19.29 5.46 -21.65
CA ASN A 62 -20.07 4.25 -21.82
C ASN A 62 -19.16 3.08 -22.19
N ASN A 63 -19.67 1.86 -22.04
CA ASN A 63 -19.04 0.68 -22.63
C ASN A 63 -18.96 0.85 -24.15
N GLU A 64 -17.95 0.25 -24.77
CA GLU A 64 -17.75 0.30 -26.22
C GLU A 64 -19.01 -0.19 -26.95
N ASP A 65 -19.44 0.56 -27.97
CA ASP A 65 -20.66 0.30 -28.75
C ASP A 65 -21.96 0.17 -27.93
N SER A 66 -22.03 0.75 -26.73
CA SER A 66 -23.20 0.68 -25.83
C SER A 66 -23.61 2.05 -25.28
N ASP A 67 -24.88 2.20 -24.94
CA ASP A 67 -25.39 3.33 -24.15
C ASP A 67 -25.30 3.10 -22.63
N MET A 68 -24.85 1.91 -22.20
CA MET A 68 -24.62 1.56 -20.81
C MET A 68 -23.37 2.27 -20.27
N PRO A 69 -23.47 3.03 -19.15
CA PRO A 69 -22.31 3.62 -18.51
C PRO A 69 -21.29 2.55 -18.11
N ALA A 70 -20.02 2.79 -18.42
CA ALA A 70 -18.93 1.98 -17.87
C ALA A 70 -18.74 2.34 -16.38
N PRO A 71 -18.17 1.43 -15.57
CA PRO A 71 -17.78 1.74 -14.20
C PRO A 71 -16.96 3.03 -14.13
N PHE A 72 -17.38 3.94 -13.25
CA PHE A 72 -16.71 5.23 -13.06
C PHE A 72 -15.74 5.12 -11.89
N ARG A 73 -14.46 5.41 -12.15
CA ARG A 73 -13.42 5.55 -11.13
C ARG A 73 -12.64 6.83 -11.42
N GLN A 74 -12.50 7.70 -10.42
CA GLN A 74 -11.85 9.00 -10.57
C GLN A 74 -10.35 8.86 -10.82
N ARG A 75 -9.75 9.88 -11.45
CA ARG A 75 -8.30 9.99 -11.57
C ARG A 75 -7.68 10.28 -10.20
N ARG A 76 -6.84 9.37 -9.70
CA ARG A 76 -6.18 9.47 -8.38
C ARG A 76 -5.46 10.77 -8.09
N TYR A 77 -4.73 11.36 -9.06
CA TYR A 77 -4.02 12.63 -8.82
C TYR A 77 -4.99 13.80 -8.65
N PHE A 78 -6.06 13.81 -9.45
CA PHE A 78 -7.13 14.80 -9.31
C PHE A 78 -7.86 14.61 -7.98
N TYR A 79 -8.23 13.38 -7.63
CA TYR A 79 -8.87 13.08 -6.35
C TYR A 79 -7.96 13.47 -5.17
N TYR A 80 -6.66 13.17 -5.25
CA TYR A 80 -5.71 13.49 -4.19
C TYR A 80 -5.70 14.99 -3.83
N LEU A 81 -5.84 15.88 -4.82
CA LEU A 81 -5.87 17.34 -4.61
C LEU A 81 -7.27 17.95 -4.48
N SER A 82 -8.33 17.16 -4.48
CA SER A 82 -9.70 17.72 -4.47
C SER A 82 -10.68 17.00 -3.54
N GLY A 83 -10.49 15.71 -3.26
CA GLY A 83 -11.51 14.84 -2.67
C GLY A 83 -12.76 14.69 -3.56
N CYS A 84 -12.75 15.22 -4.79
CA CYS A 84 -13.91 15.29 -5.66
C CYS A 84 -14.08 14.02 -6.48
N ASN A 85 -15.15 13.27 -6.20
CA ASN A 85 -15.53 12.08 -6.96
C ASN A 85 -16.68 12.34 -7.95
N GLU A 86 -16.91 13.61 -8.32
CA GLU A 86 -17.89 13.95 -9.37
C GLU A 86 -17.22 13.91 -10.76
N PRO A 87 -17.90 13.33 -11.77
CA PRO A 87 -17.36 13.21 -13.12
C PRO A 87 -17.26 14.57 -13.83
N GLY A 88 -16.30 14.69 -14.74
CA GLY A 88 -16.12 15.88 -15.59
C GLY A 88 -15.73 17.15 -14.82
N CYS A 89 -15.16 17.01 -13.62
CA CYS A 89 -14.66 18.15 -12.85
C CYS A 89 -13.19 18.45 -13.18
N HIS A 90 -12.76 19.69 -12.95
CA HIS A 90 -11.37 20.12 -13.12
C HIS A 90 -10.90 20.91 -11.89
N LEU A 91 -9.59 21.01 -11.69
CA LEU A 91 -8.99 21.63 -10.52
C LEU A 91 -7.81 22.48 -10.93
N THR A 92 -7.71 23.68 -10.37
CA THR A 92 -6.48 24.48 -10.41
C THR A 92 -6.01 24.84 -9.01
N TYR A 93 -4.70 24.86 -8.80
CA TYR A 93 -4.07 25.40 -7.58
C TYR A 93 -3.06 26.46 -7.97
N ASP A 94 -3.36 27.72 -7.63
CA ASP A 94 -2.43 28.83 -7.72
C ASP A 94 -1.50 28.77 -6.51
N ILE A 95 -0.23 28.47 -6.78
CA ILE A 95 0.81 28.27 -5.77
C ILE A 95 1.11 29.58 -5.03
N GLN A 96 1.18 30.69 -5.75
CA GLN A 96 1.63 31.97 -5.18
C GLN A 96 0.55 32.58 -4.30
N HIS A 97 -0.70 32.51 -4.74
CA HIS A 97 -1.84 33.02 -3.99
C HIS A 97 -2.40 31.98 -3.01
N ASP A 98 -1.84 30.77 -2.99
CA ASP A 98 -2.35 29.64 -2.24
C ASP A 98 -3.87 29.57 -2.39
N THR A 99 -4.36 29.40 -3.63
CA THR A 99 -5.79 29.39 -3.98
C THR A 99 -6.14 28.12 -4.76
N LEU A 100 -7.05 27.31 -4.23
CA LEU A 100 -7.49 26.03 -4.79
C LEU A 100 -8.91 26.19 -5.33
N ALA A 101 -9.05 26.09 -6.65
CA ALA A 101 -10.31 26.30 -7.36
C ALA A 101 -10.79 25.01 -8.02
N LEU A 102 -12.05 24.63 -7.76
CA LEU A 102 -12.72 23.50 -8.40
C LEU A 102 -13.66 23.99 -9.51
N PHE A 103 -13.67 23.29 -10.64
CA PHE A 103 -14.56 23.56 -11.76
C PHE A 103 -15.51 22.38 -11.92
N ILE A 104 -16.81 22.62 -11.76
CA ILE A 104 -17.84 21.59 -11.81
C ILE A 104 -18.75 21.77 -13.05
N PRO A 105 -19.30 20.70 -13.64
CA PRO A 105 -20.22 20.85 -14.76
C PRO A 105 -21.47 21.67 -14.39
N ARG A 106 -22.01 22.44 -15.33
CA ARG A 106 -23.34 23.04 -15.16
C ARG A 106 -24.39 21.95 -15.00
N ILE A 107 -25.43 22.24 -14.23
CA ILE A 107 -26.57 21.34 -14.10
C ILE A 107 -27.29 21.24 -15.45
N ASP A 108 -27.27 20.06 -16.04
CA ASP A 108 -28.09 19.71 -17.20
C ASP A 108 -29.42 19.10 -16.74
N GLU A 109 -30.53 19.77 -17.04
CA GLU A 109 -31.89 19.33 -16.71
C GLU A 109 -32.18 17.90 -17.18
N LYS A 110 -31.64 17.50 -18.34
CA LYS A 110 -31.79 16.12 -18.82
C LYS A 110 -31.09 15.17 -17.87
N ARG A 111 -29.81 15.40 -17.57
CA ARG A 111 -29.04 14.57 -16.64
C ARG A 111 -29.71 14.47 -15.27
N VAL A 112 -30.30 15.55 -14.76
CA VAL A 112 -31.04 15.54 -13.48
C VAL A 112 -32.14 14.49 -13.47
N ILE A 113 -32.91 14.41 -14.55
CA ILE A 113 -34.03 13.46 -14.68
C ILE A 113 -33.52 12.02 -14.81
N TRP A 114 -32.43 11.80 -15.56
CA TRP A 114 -31.96 10.46 -15.93
C TRP A 114 -30.94 9.84 -14.97
N ASN A 115 -30.00 10.63 -14.45
CA ASN A 115 -28.82 10.16 -13.72
C ASN A 115 -28.63 10.86 -12.37
N GLY A 116 -29.54 11.76 -12.00
CA GLY A 116 -29.41 12.62 -10.83
C GLY A 116 -28.60 13.89 -11.10
N ARG A 117 -28.63 14.78 -10.10
CA ARG A 117 -28.04 16.12 -10.18
C ARG A 117 -26.63 16.13 -9.58
N GLY A 118 -25.68 16.80 -10.24
CA GLY A 118 -24.38 17.13 -9.65
C GLY A 118 -24.48 18.27 -8.62
N SER A 119 -23.36 18.67 -8.03
CA SER A 119 -23.32 19.77 -7.07
C SER A 119 -23.64 21.13 -7.73
N THR A 120 -24.31 22.02 -7.00
CA THR A 120 -24.25 23.47 -7.28
C THR A 120 -22.93 24.05 -6.77
N LEU A 121 -22.59 25.28 -7.19
CA LEU A 121 -21.43 26.00 -6.66
C LEU A 121 -21.47 26.10 -5.11
N ALA A 122 -22.62 26.48 -4.55
CA ALA A 122 -22.77 26.61 -3.09
C ALA A 122 -22.59 25.26 -2.36
N GLU A 123 -23.15 24.18 -2.90
CA GLU A 123 -22.97 22.83 -2.34
C GLU A 123 -21.52 22.36 -2.44
N ALA A 124 -20.84 22.62 -3.57
CA ALA A 124 -19.44 22.26 -3.75
C ALA A 124 -18.53 22.99 -2.75
N MET A 125 -18.76 24.29 -2.49
CA MET A 125 -18.04 25.06 -1.45
C MET A 125 -18.23 24.47 -0.05
N VAL A 126 -19.42 23.94 0.25
CA VAL A 126 -19.70 23.30 1.55
C VAL A 126 -19.10 21.89 1.60
N LYS A 127 -19.08 21.14 0.49
CA LYS A 127 -18.67 19.74 0.43
C LYS A 127 -17.16 19.54 0.35
N TYR A 128 -16.46 20.35 -0.43
CA TYR A 128 -15.03 20.17 -0.71
C TYR A 128 -14.17 21.21 0.02
N ASP A 129 -12.91 20.86 0.29
CA ASP A 129 -11.92 21.76 0.90
C ASP A 129 -11.25 22.61 -0.18
N ILE A 130 -11.96 23.65 -0.62
CA ILE A 130 -11.60 24.52 -1.75
C ILE A 130 -11.86 25.98 -1.38
N ASP A 131 -11.14 26.91 -2.01
CA ASP A 131 -11.32 28.35 -1.80
C ASP A 131 -12.32 28.95 -2.78
N GLU A 132 -12.33 28.43 -4.01
CA GLU A 132 -13.16 28.93 -5.10
C GLU A 132 -13.81 27.78 -5.88
N VAL A 133 -14.96 28.07 -6.48
CA VAL A 133 -15.63 27.13 -7.38
C VAL A 133 -16.23 27.86 -8.58
N TYR A 134 -16.07 27.27 -9.75
CA TYR A 134 -16.54 27.79 -11.03
C TYR A 134 -17.22 26.68 -11.84
N TYR A 135 -17.79 27.05 -12.99
CA TYR A 135 -18.26 26.06 -13.96
C TYR A 135 -17.15 25.66 -14.94
N THR A 136 -17.22 24.44 -15.47
CA THR A 136 -16.19 23.91 -16.38
C THR A 136 -16.01 24.70 -17.67
N ASP A 137 -17.06 25.35 -18.18
CA ASP A 137 -16.99 26.22 -19.36
C ASP A 137 -16.26 27.55 -19.10
N GLU A 138 -15.97 27.88 -17.85
CA GLU A 138 -15.22 29.08 -17.45
C GLU A 138 -13.70 28.81 -17.34
N LEU A 139 -13.28 27.53 -17.32
CA LEU A 139 -11.89 27.11 -17.10
C LEU A 139 -10.88 27.73 -18.08
N THR A 140 -11.17 27.70 -19.38
CA THR A 140 -10.25 28.23 -20.39
C THR A 140 -10.05 29.73 -20.24
N GLY A 141 -11.13 30.45 -19.91
CA GLY A 141 -11.08 31.89 -19.62
C GLY A 141 -10.31 32.18 -18.34
N PHE A 142 -10.52 31.38 -17.29
CA PHE A 142 -9.82 31.48 -16.02
C PHE A 142 -8.29 31.32 -16.20
N ILE A 143 -7.85 30.25 -16.85
CA ILE A 143 -6.42 29.99 -17.11
C ILE A 143 -5.81 31.12 -17.93
N ALA A 144 -6.49 31.57 -19.00
CA ALA A 144 -6.00 32.69 -19.82
C ALA A 144 -5.85 33.98 -19.02
N GLN A 145 -6.81 34.30 -18.15
CA GLN A 145 -6.74 35.48 -17.29
C GLN A 145 -5.62 35.38 -16.25
N TRP A 146 -5.44 34.20 -15.64
CA TRP A 146 -4.35 33.96 -14.70
C TRP A 146 -2.99 34.27 -15.35
N PHE A 147 -2.73 33.75 -16.56
CA PHE A 147 -1.50 34.03 -17.30
C PHE A 147 -1.28 35.52 -17.60
N LEU A 148 -2.34 36.25 -17.95
CA LEU A 148 -2.25 37.69 -18.22
C LEU A 148 -1.90 38.51 -16.96
N ARG A 149 -2.33 38.05 -15.77
CA ARG A 149 -2.03 38.70 -14.49
C ARG A 149 -0.58 38.43 -14.06
N GLU A 150 -0.12 37.19 -14.17
CA GLU A 150 1.19 36.73 -13.67
C GLU A 150 2.38 36.99 -14.63
N ARG A 151 2.23 37.92 -15.57
CA ARG A 151 3.30 38.47 -16.45
C ARG A 151 4.25 37.45 -17.09
N ASN A 152 3.75 36.37 -17.69
CA ASN A 152 4.53 35.40 -18.50
C ASN A 152 5.68 34.65 -17.80
N ASP A 153 5.88 34.78 -16.49
CA ASP A 153 6.90 34.04 -15.72
C ASP A 153 6.32 32.83 -14.96
N GLY A 154 4.99 32.67 -14.97
CA GLY A 154 4.29 31.56 -14.33
C GLY A 154 4.34 30.28 -15.15
N TYR A 155 4.79 29.18 -14.54
CA TYR A 155 4.71 27.84 -15.13
C TYR A 155 3.31 27.25 -14.92
N LEU A 156 2.73 26.67 -15.96
CA LEU A 156 1.61 25.75 -15.82
C LEU A 156 2.14 24.33 -15.67
N TYR A 157 1.87 23.74 -14.52
CA TYR A 157 2.16 22.34 -14.22
C TYR A 157 0.92 21.51 -14.53
N TYR A 158 1.03 20.57 -15.47
CA TYR A 158 -0.08 19.68 -15.77
C TYR A 158 0.35 18.24 -16.01
N LEU A 159 -0.55 17.30 -15.74
CA LEU A 159 -0.35 15.88 -16.00
C LEU A 159 -0.80 15.47 -17.41
N HIS A 160 0.08 14.79 -18.15
CA HIS A 160 -0.19 14.04 -19.40
C HIS A 160 -0.51 14.90 -20.65
N SER A 161 0.50 15.13 -21.49
CA SER A 161 0.47 16.07 -22.63
C SER A 161 -0.50 15.79 -23.76
N ALA A 162 -0.98 14.55 -23.89
CA ALA A 162 -1.72 14.13 -25.08
C ALA A 162 -3.24 14.36 -25.03
N ARG A 163 -3.86 14.54 -23.84
CA ARG A 163 -5.34 14.60 -23.71
C ARG A 163 -5.87 15.84 -22.98
N SER A 164 -5.04 16.54 -22.23
CA SER A 164 -5.45 17.73 -21.43
C SER A 164 -5.28 19.06 -22.17
N SER A 165 -4.70 19.04 -23.38
CA SER A 165 -4.42 20.26 -24.17
C SER A 165 -5.65 20.95 -24.73
N ALA A 166 -6.82 20.27 -24.78
CA ALA A 166 -8.05 20.83 -25.33
C ALA A 166 -8.56 22.06 -24.56
N HIS A 167 -8.25 22.15 -23.26
CA HIS A 167 -8.67 23.27 -22.40
C HIS A 167 -7.59 24.33 -22.24
N LEU A 168 -6.38 24.09 -22.76
CA LEU A 168 -5.31 25.07 -22.74
C LEU A 168 -5.55 26.10 -23.84
N PRO A 169 -5.45 27.41 -23.53
CA PRO A 169 -5.59 28.44 -24.55
C PRO A 169 -4.61 28.17 -25.69
N ASN A 170 -5.11 28.16 -26.92
CA ASN A 170 -4.31 28.00 -28.14
C ASN A 170 -3.55 29.32 -28.42
N GLN A 171 -2.70 29.74 -27.49
CA GLN A 171 -1.93 30.98 -27.60
C GLN A 171 -0.48 30.63 -27.86
N SER A 172 -0.14 30.67 -29.15
CA SER A 172 1.20 30.63 -29.70
C SER A 172 2.08 31.70 -29.04
N GLY A 173 2.80 31.34 -27.96
CA GLY A 173 4.00 32.08 -27.53
C GLY A 173 4.09 32.60 -26.09
N ALA A 174 3.14 32.36 -25.18
CA ALA A 174 3.18 32.94 -23.82
C ALA A 174 3.12 31.96 -22.64
N ILE A 175 2.65 30.73 -22.84
CA ILE A 175 2.45 29.76 -21.75
C ILE A 175 3.66 28.83 -21.67
N ILE A 176 4.47 28.96 -20.61
CA ILE A 176 5.50 27.98 -20.29
C ILE A 176 4.85 26.83 -19.54
N VAL A 177 5.00 25.63 -20.08
CA VAL A 177 4.34 24.44 -19.57
C VAL A 177 5.36 23.41 -19.12
N ASP A 178 5.22 22.95 -17.88
CA ASP A 178 5.93 21.80 -17.35
C ASP A 178 4.99 20.59 -17.23
N THR A 179 5.36 19.51 -17.90
CA THR A 179 4.64 18.22 -17.89
C THR A 179 5.41 17.10 -17.22
N THR A 180 6.59 17.41 -16.70
CA THR A 180 7.60 16.46 -16.24
C THR A 180 7.77 16.48 -14.73
N SER A 181 7.66 17.64 -14.09
CA SER A 181 8.00 17.81 -12.66
C SER A 181 6.83 17.50 -11.72
N LEU A 182 5.59 17.70 -12.18
CA LEU A 182 4.41 17.56 -11.31
C LEU A 182 4.18 16.12 -10.85
N MET A 183 4.28 15.13 -11.74
CA MET A 183 4.01 13.73 -11.38
C MET A 183 4.99 13.20 -10.31
N PRO A 184 6.33 13.40 -10.43
CA PRO A 184 7.26 13.07 -9.35
C PRO A 184 6.93 13.74 -8.02
N ALA A 185 6.58 15.03 -8.02
CA ALA A 185 6.23 15.78 -6.81
C ALA A 185 4.96 15.20 -6.14
N MET A 186 3.93 14.90 -6.94
CA MET A 186 2.70 14.28 -6.44
C MET A 186 2.93 12.86 -5.92
N ASN A 187 3.81 12.08 -6.56
CA ASN A 187 4.17 10.75 -6.05
C ASN A 187 4.84 10.83 -4.68
N LEU A 188 5.79 11.76 -4.50
CA LEU A 188 6.44 11.99 -3.22
C LEU A 188 5.47 12.44 -2.14
N ALA A 189 4.48 13.27 -2.49
CA ALA A 189 3.44 13.69 -1.56
C ALA A 189 2.57 12.49 -1.14
N ARG A 190 2.04 11.71 -2.09
CA ARG A 190 1.16 10.55 -1.83
C ARG A 190 1.84 9.36 -1.14
N MET A 191 3.16 9.24 -1.30
CA MET A 191 3.94 8.15 -0.70
C MET A 191 3.82 8.14 0.83
N ILE A 192 3.81 9.33 1.44
CA ILE A 192 3.63 9.53 2.88
C ILE A 192 2.15 9.85 3.12
N LYS A 193 1.48 9.13 4.01
CA LYS A 193 0.05 9.31 4.27
C LYS A 193 -0.13 10.26 5.44
N ASP A 194 -1.08 11.18 5.34
CA ASP A 194 -1.53 11.92 6.52
C ASP A 194 -2.61 11.17 7.31
N ASP A 195 -3.05 11.75 8.43
CA ASP A 195 -4.01 11.13 9.32
C ASP A 195 -5.37 10.86 8.66
N HIS A 196 -5.80 11.69 7.71
CA HIS A 196 -7.05 11.48 6.98
C HIS A 196 -6.92 10.28 6.04
N GLU A 197 -5.83 10.22 5.27
CA GLU A 197 -5.53 9.09 4.39
C GLU A 197 -5.42 7.77 5.18
N ILE A 198 -4.72 7.78 6.32
CA ILE A 198 -4.57 6.62 7.21
C ILE A 198 -5.93 6.15 7.75
N LYS A 199 -6.85 7.07 8.10
CA LYS A 199 -8.21 6.71 8.54
C LYS A 199 -8.98 5.97 7.45
N LEU A 200 -8.90 6.42 6.20
CA LEU A 200 -9.59 5.79 5.07
C LEU A 200 -9.00 4.41 4.73
N ILE A 201 -7.67 4.28 4.70
CA ILE A 201 -6.98 2.98 4.51
C ILE A 201 -7.32 2.00 5.65
N ARG A 202 -7.35 2.49 6.90
CA ARG A 202 -7.77 1.68 8.06
C ARG A 202 -9.21 1.23 7.93
N LYS A 203 -10.11 2.10 7.46
CA LYS A 203 -11.52 1.75 7.22
C LYS A 203 -11.66 0.67 6.14
N ALA A 204 -10.91 0.76 5.04
CA ALA A 204 -10.85 -0.28 4.02
C ALA A 204 -10.33 -1.61 4.61
N ASN A 205 -9.25 -1.56 5.39
CA ASN A 205 -8.70 -2.73 6.09
C ASN A 205 -9.69 -3.39 7.05
N ASP A 206 -10.44 -2.60 7.82
CA ASP A 206 -11.42 -3.11 8.77
C ASP A 206 -12.56 -3.86 8.05
N ILE A 207 -13.05 -3.30 6.95
CA ILE A 207 -14.10 -3.90 6.11
C ILE A 207 -13.58 -5.19 5.47
N SER A 208 -12.42 -5.14 4.82
CA SER A 208 -11.79 -6.31 4.18
C SER A 208 -11.47 -7.40 5.20
N SER A 209 -10.96 -7.03 6.38
CA SER A 209 -10.70 -7.97 7.47
C SER A 209 -11.98 -8.64 7.97
N GLN A 210 -13.10 -7.91 8.02
CA GLN A 210 -14.40 -8.48 8.34
C GLN A 210 -14.89 -9.45 7.25
N ALA A 211 -14.70 -9.11 5.96
CA ALA A 211 -15.04 -9.99 4.85
C ALA A 211 -14.24 -11.31 4.89
N HIS A 212 -12.93 -11.24 5.14
CA HIS A 212 -12.08 -12.42 5.40
C HIS A 212 -12.62 -13.28 6.56
N ARG A 213 -13.04 -12.68 7.69
CA ARG A 213 -13.63 -13.42 8.81
C ARG A 213 -14.93 -14.12 8.43
N GLU A 214 -15.81 -13.48 7.68
CA GLU A 214 -17.07 -14.08 7.24
C GLU A 214 -16.84 -15.22 6.26
N VAL A 215 -15.87 -15.10 5.34
CA VAL A 215 -15.45 -16.21 4.48
C VAL A 215 -14.97 -17.39 5.31
N LEU A 216 -14.05 -17.17 6.26
CA LEU A 216 -13.52 -18.23 7.12
C LEU A 216 -14.62 -18.93 7.93
N ALA A 217 -15.61 -18.17 8.42
CA ALA A 217 -16.72 -18.71 9.18
C ALA A 217 -17.71 -19.55 8.33
N ASN A 218 -17.64 -19.48 7.00
CA ASN A 218 -18.53 -20.19 6.07
C ASN A 218 -17.81 -21.16 5.13
N ILE A 219 -16.47 -21.22 5.12
CA ILE A 219 -15.70 -21.94 4.09
C ILE A 219 -16.10 -23.42 3.94
N THR A 220 -16.39 -24.11 5.05
CA THR A 220 -16.78 -25.54 5.05
C THR A 220 -18.15 -25.80 4.42
N ARG A 221 -18.95 -24.75 4.17
CA ARG A 221 -20.27 -24.81 3.53
C ARG A 221 -20.19 -24.53 2.02
N PHE A 222 -19.12 -23.89 1.58
CA PHE A 222 -18.91 -23.57 0.18
C PHE A 222 -18.48 -24.79 -0.64
N LYS A 223 -18.68 -24.69 -1.95
CA LYS A 223 -18.48 -25.74 -2.94
C LYS A 223 -17.55 -25.33 -4.05
N ASN A 224 -17.37 -24.03 -4.28
CA ASN A 224 -16.52 -23.48 -5.32
C ASN A 224 -15.97 -22.10 -4.94
N GLU A 225 -15.00 -21.64 -5.72
CA GLU A 225 -14.32 -20.35 -5.56
C GLU A 225 -15.27 -19.16 -5.68
N ALA A 226 -16.24 -19.21 -6.60
CA ALA A 226 -17.21 -18.12 -6.83
C ALA A 226 -18.05 -17.81 -5.58
N GLN A 227 -18.37 -18.79 -4.75
CA GLN A 227 -19.08 -18.56 -3.48
C GLN A 227 -18.25 -17.80 -2.46
N VAL A 228 -16.91 -17.96 -2.51
CA VAL A 228 -15.97 -17.23 -1.65
C VAL A 228 -15.92 -15.76 -2.08
N GLU A 229 -15.68 -15.52 -3.37
CA GLU A 229 -15.70 -14.19 -3.97
C GLU A 229 -17.04 -13.49 -3.68
N GLY A 230 -18.16 -14.17 -3.95
CA GLY A 230 -19.50 -13.61 -3.75
C GLY A 230 -19.78 -13.18 -2.31
N LEU A 231 -19.37 -13.96 -1.30
CA LEU A 231 -19.52 -13.56 0.10
C LEU A 231 -18.59 -12.40 0.46
N PHE A 232 -17.35 -12.40 -0.05
CA PHE A 232 -16.42 -11.30 0.21
C PHE A 232 -17.00 -9.97 -0.30
N LEU A 233 -17.47 -9.95 -1.55
CA LEU A 233 -18.11 -8.79 -2.17
C LEU A 233 -19.36 -8.34 -1.41
N ASP A 234 -20.23 -9.28 -1.00
CA ASP A 234 -21.44 -8.97 -0.22
C ASP A 234 -21.12 -8.19 1.06
N VAL A 235 -20.10 -8.63 1.81
CA VAL A 235 -19.69 -7.98 3.06
C VAL A 235 -19.12 -6.59 2.81
N CYS A 236 -18.29 -6.42 1.79
CA CYS A 236 -17.70 -5.12 1.42
C CYS A 236 -18.78 -4.12 0.99
N VAL A 237 -19.62 -4.52 0.03
CA VAL A 237 -20.69 -3.68 -0.53
C VAL A 237 -21.72 -3.29 0.54
N SER A 238 -22.09 -4.25 1.41
CA SER A 238 -23.02 -4.00 2.53
C SER A 238 -22.49 -2.97 3.53
N GLN A 239 -21.17 -2.79 3.61
CA GLN A 239 -20.50 -1.80 4.45
C GLN A 239 -20.10 -0.51 3.70
N GLN A 240 -20.71 -0.27 2.53
CA GLN A 240 -20.49 0.90 1.67
C GLN A 240 -19.14 0.95 0.94
N ALA A 241 -18.29 -0.09 1.04
CA ALA A 241 -17.15 -0.28 0.17
C ALA A 241 -17.61 -0.98 -1.11
N LYS A 242 -18.21 -0.21 -2.02
CA LYS A 242 -18.89 -0.73 -3.20
C LYS A 242 -17.95 -1.37 -4.21
N GLU A 243 -16.74 -0.82 -4.32
CA GLU A 243 -15.72 -1.26 -5.26
C GLU A 243 -14.63 -2.03 -4.50
N GLN A 244 -14.05 -3.03 -5.17
CA GLN A 244 -12.84 -3.66 -4.67
C GLN A 244 -11.61 -2.88 -5.13
N ALA A 245 -10.51 -2.95 -4.37
CA ALA A 245 -9.26 -2.31 -4.77
C ALA A 245 -8.64 -2.97 -6.01
N TYR A 246 -8.94 -4.26 -6.20
CA TYR A 246 -8.60 -5.13 -7.31
C TYR A 246 -9.61 -6.29 -7.34
N ASP A 247 -9.68 -7.02 -8.45
CA ASP A 247 -10.56 -8.19 -8.55
C ASP A 247 -10.09 -9.26 -7.54
N PRO A 248 -10.97 -9.79 -6.66
CA PRO A 248 -10.60 -10.81 -5.70
C PRO A 248 -9.96 -12.02 -6.37
N ILE A 249 -8.93 -12.59 -5.75
CA ILE A 249 -8.28 -13.83 -6.18
C ILE A 249 -8.70 -14.91 -5.19
N ALA A 250 -9.65 -15.76 -5.60
CA ALA A 250 -10.12 -16.90 -4.82
C ALA A 250 -9.53 -18.20 -5.37
N ALA A 251 -8.25 -18.44 -5.08
CA ALA A 251 -7.49 -19.52 -5.70
C ALA A 251 -7.45 -20.77 -4.81
N SER A 252 -8.20 -21.81 -5.18
CA SER A 252 -8.25 -23.06 -4.43
C SER A 252 -7.25 -24.10 -4.94
N GLY A 253 -6.61 -24.86 -4.03
CA GLY A 253 -5.69 -25.95 -4.36
C GLY A 253 -4.61 -25.52 -5.35
N PRO A 254 -4.37 -26.26 -6.45
CA PRO A 254 -3.37 -25.92 -7.46
C PRO A 254 -3.46 -24.51 -8.05
N ASN A 255 -4.65 -23.89 -8.08
CA ASN A 255 -4.82 -22.51 -8.56
C ASN A 255 -4.05 -21.51 -7.71
N ALA A 256 -3.84 -21.81 -6.42
CA ALA A 256 -3.02 -20.98 -5.54
C ALA A 256 -1.56 -20.89 -6.01
N GLY A 257 -1.11 -21.74 -6.95
CA GLY A 257 0.19 -21.62 -7.62
C GLY A 257 0.25 -20.56 -8.73
N THR A 258 -0.87 -19.91 -9.04
CA THR A 258 -1.01 -18.80 -10.00
C THR A 258 -1.25 -17.49 -9.23
N LEU A 259 -0.36 -16.52 -9.38
CA LEU A 259 -0.31 -15.35 -8.50
C LEU A 259 -1.54 -14.44 -8.60
N HIS A 260 -1.95 -14.10 -9.83
CA HIS A 260 -3.14 -13.29 -10.15
C HIS A 260 -4.18 -14.16 -10.85
N TYR A 261 -4.66 -15.19 -10.15
CA TYR A 261 -5.72 -16.06 -10.66
C TYR A 261 -7.06 -15.29 -10.68
N ASP A 262 -7.75 -15.29 -11.82
CA ASP A 262 -8.92 -14.43 -12.08
C ASP A 262 -10.23 -15.20 -12.33
N ALA A 263 -10.15 -16.50 -12.65
CA ALA A 263 -11.32 -17.24 -13.11
C ALA A 263 -12.36 -17.51 -12.00
N ASN A 264 -11.91 -17.70 -10.75
CA ASN A 264 -12.75 -17.84 -9.53
C ASN A 264 -13.96 -18.77 -9.69
N ASN A 265 -13.84 -19.86 -10.44
CA ASN A 265 -15.01 -20.63 -10.88
C ASN A 265 -14.85 -22.15 -10.75
N GLU A 266 -13.77 -22.62 -10.11
CA GLU A 266 -13.54 -24.05 -9.94
C GLU A 266 -14.17 -24.60 -8.67
N ASP A 267 -14.67 -25.84 -8.78
CA ASP A 267 -15.20 -26.60 -7.65
C ASP A 267 -14.07 -27.00 -6.69
N PHE A 268 -14.39 -27.05 -5.40
CA PHE A 268 -13.44 -27.41 -4.35
C PHE A 268 -13.01 -28.87 -4.40
N ASP A 269 -13.91 -29.81 -4.76
CA ASP A 269 -13.62 -31.25 -4.84
C ASP A 269 -12.64 -31.77 -3.76
N ASP A 270 -11.42 -32.14 -4.16
CA ASP A 270 -10.32 -32.68 -3.37
C ASP A 270 -9.22 -31.65 -3.06
N ARG A 271 -9.49 -30.37 -3.31
CA ARG A 271 -8.55 -29.28 -3.04
C ARG A 271 -8.33 -29.10 -1.56
N GLN A 272 -7.10 -28.73 -1.23
CA GLN A 272 -6.65 -28.70 0.15
C GLN A 272 -6.88 -27.33 0.81
N VAL A 273 -6.49 -26.26 0.13
CA VAL A 273 -6.44 -24.90 0.67
C VAL A 273 -7.16 -23.92 -0.25
N MET A 274 -7.51 -22.77 0.32
CA MET A 274 -7.90 -21.55 -0.39
C MET A 274 -6.82 -20.50 -0.10
N CYS A 275 -6.22 -19.93 -1.14
CA CYS A 275 -5.49 -18.67 -1.06
C CYS A 275 -6.44 -17.57 -1.51
N LEU A 276 -7.03 -16.86 -0.54
CA LEU A 276 -7.90 -15.72 -0.81
C LEU A 276 -7.07 -14.45 -0.67
N ASP A 277 -6.83 -13.78 -1.78
CA ASP A 277 -6.24 -12.46 -1.84
C ASP A 277 -7.33 -11.48 -2.30
N ALA A 278 -7.79 -10.66 -1.36
CA ALA A 278 -8.93 -9.77 -1.60
C ALA A 278 -8.93 -8.59 -0.63
N GLY A 279 -9.15 -7.39 -1.19
CA GLY A 279 -9.26 -6.14 -0.45
C GLY A 279 -10.21 -5.15 -1.14
N CYS A 280 -10.99 -4.44 -0.33
CA CYS A 280 -11.86 -3.38 -0.81
C CYS A 280 -11.16 -2.02 -0.89
N GLU A 281 -11.78 -1.08 -1.62
CA GLU A 281 -11.46 0.34 -1.47
C GLU A 281 -12.60 1.07 -0.73
N TYR A 282 -12.23 1.99 0.17
CA TYR A 282 -13.16 2.88 0.84
C TYR A 282 -12.79 4.32 0.50
N GLU A 283 -13.71 5.03 -0.16
CA GLU A 283 -13.45 6.38 -0.70
C GLU A 283 -12.16 6.44 -1.55
N LEU A 284 -11.97 5.45 -2.43
CA LEU A 284 -10.82 5.26 -3.31
C LEU A 284 -9.49 4.91 -2.61
N TYR A 285 -9.45 4.79 -1.28
CA TYR A 285 -8.29 4.26 -0.56
C TYR A 285 -8.38 2.75 -0.43
N ALA A 286 -7.35 2.06 -0.91
CA ALA A 286 -7.27 0.62 -1.00
C ALA A 286 -6.90 -0.03 0.34
N SER A 287 -7.23 -1.32 0.44
CA SER A 287 -6.63 -2.29 1.35
C SER A 287 -6.20 -3.50 0.54
N ASP A 288 -5.21 -4.24 1.03
CA ASP A 288 -4.68 -5.44 0.40
C ASP A 288 -4.42 -6.52 1.46
N ILE A 289 -5.14 -7.65 1.35
CA ILE A 289 -5.11 -8.69 2.37
C ILE A 289 -5.22 -10.07 1.71
N THR A 290 -4.16 -10.85 1.90
CA THR A 290 -4.15 -12.28 1.57
C THR A 290 -4.21 -13.16 2.83
N ARG A 291 -5.10 -14.16 2.79
CA ARG A 291 -5.15 -15.28 3.75
C ARG A 291 -5.18 -16.61 3.02
N THR A 292 -4.28 -17.51 3.41
CA THR A 292 -4.34 -18.91 2.99
C THR A 292 -4.86 -19.80 4.11
N PHE A 293 -5.91 -20.57 3.86
CA PHE A 293 -6.57 -21.41 4.87
C PHE A 293 -7.01 -22.77 4.31
N PRO A 294 -7.17 -23.79 5.17
CA PRO A 294 -7.69 -25.08 4.72
C PRO A 294 -9.17 -24.99 4.35
N LEU A 295 -9.57 -25.75 3.33
CA LEU A 295 -10.98 -25.94 2.96
C LEU A 295 -11.73 -26.89 3.93
N SER A 296 -11.07 -27.34 4.99
CA SER A 296 -11.60 -28.23 6.02
C SER A 296 -11.36 -27.65 7.42
N SER A 297 -11.95 -28.25 8.46
CA SER A 297 -11.81 -27.79 9.85
C SER A 297 -10.40 -27.90 10.45
N SER A 298 -9.46 -28.49 9.72
CA SER A 298 -8.05 -28.66 10.11
C SER A 298 -7.15 -28.62 8.88
N TRP A 299 -5.83 -28.60 9.08
CA TRP A 299 -4.90 -28.79 7.96
C TRP A 299 -5.14 -30.14 7.27
N PRO A 300 -5.38 -30.17 5.94
CA PRO A 300 -5.72 -31.40 5.23
C PRO A 300 -4.51 -32.34 5.02
N SER A 301 -3.29 -31.80 5.10
CA SER A 301 -2.04 -32.53 4.91
C SER A 301 -0.91 -31.93 5.75
N LYS A 302 0.17 -32.70 5.94
CA LYS A 302 1.39 -32.18 6.56
C LYS A 302 2.03 -31.13 5.66
N GLU A 303 1.97 -31.32 4.34
CA GLU A 303 2.49 -30.45 3.30
C GLU A 303 1.86 -29.05 3.39
N ALA A 304 0.52 -28.97 3.41
CA ALA A 304 -0.20 -27.69 3.55
C ALA A 304 0.16 -26.97 4.85
N ARG A 305 0.19 -27.70 5.97
CA ARG A 305 0.57 -27.15 7.28
C ARG A 305 2.01 -26.62 7.30
N ASN A 306 2.95 -27.39 6.74
CA ASN A 306 4.37 -27.06 6.77
C ASN A 306 4.69 -25.81 5.96
N ILE A 307 4.13 -25.69 4.74
CA ILE A 307 4.33 -24.49 3.92
C ILE A 307 3.64 -23.29 4.54
N TYR A 308 2.42 -23.47 5.08
CA TYR A 308 1.75 -22.40 5.81
C TYR A 308 2.61 -21.86 6.95
N LYS A 309 3.16 -22.74 7.80
CA LYS A 309 4.02 -22.33 8.92
C LYS A 309 5.34 -21.71 8.48
N LEU A 310 5.90 -22.12 7.35
CA LEU A 310 7.08 -21.47 6.77
C LEU A 310 6.76 -20.04 6.31
N VAL A 311 5.66 -19.84 5.58
CA VAL A 311 5.25 -18.51 5.11
C VAL A 311 4.87 -17.59 6.28
N GLU A 312 4.17 -18.12 7.29
CA GLU A 312 3.87 -17.39 8.54
C GLU A 312 5.15 -16.89 9.20
N ARG A 313 6.17 -17.75 9.34
CA ARG A 313 7.48 -17.36 9.86
C ARG A 313 8.20 -16.33 8.99
N MET A 314 8.13 -16.45 7.65
CA MET A 314 8.68 -15.44 6.74
C MET A 314 8.05 -14.07 7.00
N GLN A 315 6.72 -14.04 7.14
CA GLN A 315 5.97 -12.80 7.34
C GLN A 315 6.31 -12.16 8.69
N GLU A 316 6.17 -12.91 9.79
CA GLU A 316 6.38 -12.40 11.14
C GLU A 316 7.79 -11.80 11.32
N LEU A 317 8.83 -12.49 10.85
CA LEU A 317 10.22 -12.02 10.98
C LEU A 317 10.54 -10.80 10.10
N CYS A 318 9.83 -10.60 8.99
CA CYS A 318 9.92 -9.39 8.19
C CYS A 318 9.19 -8.22 8.84
N ILE A 319 7.96 -8.46 9.33
CA ILE A 319 7.14 -7.46 10.03
C ILE A 319 7.85 -6.93 11.28
N GLU A 320 8.44 -7.80 12.10
CA GLU A 320 9.19 -7.42 13.31
C GLU A 320 10.35 -6.45 13.05
N ARG A 321 10.86 -6.40 11.82
CA ARG A 321 11.97 -5.52 11.43
C ARG A 321 11.51 -4.19 10.83
N LEU A 322 10.22 -3.94 10.66
CA LEU A 322 9.74 -2.68 10.09
C LEU A 322 9.98 -1.52 11.04
N ALA A 323 10.69 -0.52 10.55
CA ALA A 323 10.91 0.76 11.21
C ALA A 323 11.37 1.81 10.19
N PRO A 324 11.24 3.11 10.52
CA PRO A 324 11.87 4.16 9.74
C PRO A 324 13.37 3.90 9.56
N GLY A 325 13.87 4.14 8.35
CA GLY A 325 15.27 3.91 7.97
C GLY A 325 15.60 2.47 7.56
N VAL A 326 14.68 1.52 7.67
CA VAL A 326 14.88 0.15 7.17
C VAL A 326 14.70 0.11 5.67
N ARG A 327 15.59 -0.60 4.96
CA ARG A 327 15.44 -0.82 3.52
C ARG A 327 14.50 -1.98 3.29
N TYR A 328 13.47 -1.73 2.50
CA TYR A 328 12.50 -2.76 2.16
C TYR A 328 13.16 -3.94 1.40
N LEU A 329 14.18 -3.66 0.59
CA LEU A 329 15.02 -4.67 -0.06
C LEU A 329 15.64 -5.66 0.94
N ASP A 330 16.12 -5.19 2.11
CA ASP A 330 16.75 -6.07 3.10
C ASP A 330 15.74 -7.04 3.71
N LEU A 331 14.47 -6.65 3.81
CA LEU A 331 13.36 -7.52 4.22
C LEU A 331 13.07 -8.58 3.16
N HIS A 332 13.07 -8.21 1.88
CA HIS A 332 12.89 -9.16 0.80
C HIS A 332 14.04 -10.20 0.74
N ILE A 333 15.29 -9.75 0.93
CA ILE A 333 16.45 -10.65 1.07
C ILE A 333 16.25 -11.61 2.24
N LEU A 334 15.87 -11.09 3.41
CA LEU A 334 15.58 -11.88 4.60
C LEU A 334 14.50 -12.94 4.34
N ALA A 335 13.40 -12.57 3.68
CA ALA A 335 12.32 -13.50 3.34
C ALA A 335 12.85 -14.66 2.49
N HIS A 336 13.68 -14.39 1.49
CA HIS A 336 14.33 -15.44 0.70
C HIS A 336 15.29 -16.33 1.50
N GLN A 337 16.03 -15.77 2.46
CA GLN A 337 16.92 -16.55 3.33
C GLN A 337 16.10 -17.53 4.19
N ILE A 338 15.00 -17.06 4.79
CA ILE A 338 14.07 -17.89 5.58
C ILE A 338 13.42 -18.95 4.69
N ALA A 339 12.98 -18.58 3.47
CA ALA A 339 12.40 -19.52 2.51
C ALA A 339 13.38 -20.64 2.16
N ILE A 340 14.64 -20.31 1.85
CA ILE A 340 15.66 -21.31 1.52
C ILE A 340 15.91 -22.26 2.69
N ASP A 341 16.04 -21.74 3.90
CA ASP A 341 16.20 -22.57 5.11
C ASP A 341 15.04 -23.53 5.31
N GLY A 342 13.81 -23.03 5.22
CA GLY A 342 12.62 -23.84 5.39
C GLY A 342 12.50 -24.91 4.30
N LEU A 343 12.74 -24.53 3.04
CA LEU A 343 12.67 -25.48 1.92
C LEU A 343 13.79 -26.52 1.95
N LEU A 344 14.98 -26.18 2.45
CA LEU A 344 16.07 -27.13 2.74
C LEU A 344 15.68 -28.09 3.87
N ALA A 345 15.13 -27.58 4.96
CA ALA A 345 14.69 -28.38 6.11
C ALA A 345 13.56 -29.34 5.74
N LEU A 346 12.67 -28.93 4.84
CA LEU A 346 11.62 -29.78 4.28
C LEU A 346 12.16 -30.79 3.26
N GLY A 347 13.39 -30.61 2.73
CA GLY A 347 13.98 -31.44 1.69
C GLY A 347 13.50 -31.12 0.26
N ILE A 348 12.74 -30.03 0.09
CA ILE A 348 12.26 -29.54 -1.22
C ILE A 348 13.43 -28.99 -2.01
N LEU A 349 14.27 -28.21 -1.33
CA LEU A 349 15.60 -27.86 -1.80
C LEU A 349 16.62 -28.83 -1.20
N HIS A 350 17.66 -29.18 -1.96
CA HIS A 350 18.71 -30.09 -1.53
C HIS A 350 20.03 -29.82 -2.27
N ASN A 351 21.10 -30.58 -1.98
CA ASN A 351 22.38 -30.55 -2.69
C ASN A 351 23.07 -29.18 -2.82
N GLY A 352 22.87 -28.28 -1.85
CA GLY A 352 23.54 -26.98 -1.81
C GLY A 352 23.42 -26.29 -0.47
N THR A 353 24.31 -25.34 -0.19
CA THR A 353 24.15 -24.44 0.96
C THR A 353 23.11 -23.35 0.66
N ARG A 354 22.67 -22.65 1.72
CA ARG A 354 21.77 -21.51 1.59
C ARG A 354 22.30 -20.46 0.61
N GLU A 355 23.58 -20.12 0.73
CA GLU A 355 24.25 -19.10 -0.06
C GLU A 355 24.39 -19.53 -1.53
N GLU A 356 24.67 -20.81 -1.79
CA GLU A 356 24.74 -21.35 -3.14
C GLU A 356 23.40 -21.28 -3.86
N ILE A 357 22.33 -21.70 -3.16
CA ILE A 357 20.95 -21.67 -3.68
C ILE A 357 20.47 -20.23 -3.90
N TYR A 358 20.76 -19.34 -2.95
CA TYR A 358 20.41 -17.91 -3.02
C TYR A 358 21.11 -17.24 -4.22
N LYS A 359 22.43 -17.48 -4.36
CA LYS A 359 23.22 -16.95 -5.49
C LYS A 359 22.78 -17.53 -6.83
N ALA A 360 22.33 -18.79 -6.84
CA ALA A 360 21.77 -19.41 -8.03
C ALA A 360 20.38 -18.87 -8.40
N GLY A 361 19.70 -18.12 -7.52
CA GLY A 361 18.34 -17.62 -7.79
C GLY A 361 17.25 -18.70 -7.70
N THR A 362 17.57 -19.91 -7.24
CA THR A 362 16.65 -21.06 -7.28
C THR A 362 15.42 -20.88 -6.39
N SER A 363 15.52 -20.11 -5.30
CA SER A 363 14.37 -19.84 -4.43
C SER A 363 13.24 -19.07 -5.14
N ARG A 364 13.51 -18.37 -6.24
CA ARG A 364 12.48 -17.72 -7.07
C ARG A 364 11.53 -18.70 -7.75
N ALA A 365 11.92 -19.98 -7.86
CA ALA A 365 11.01 -21.02 -8.33
C ALA A 365 9.78 -21.17 -7.42
N PHE A 366 9.95 -20.82 -6.15
CA PHE A 366 8.96 -20.97 -5.10
C PHE A 366 8.47 -19.62 -4.58
N PHE A 367 9.28 -18.57 -4.57
CA PHE A 367 8.89 -17.22 -4.17
C PHE A 367 9.26 -16.22 -5.29
N PRO A 368 8.42 -16.08 -6.33
CA PRO A 368 8.77 -15.36 -7.57
C PRO A 368 8.46 -13.86 -7.57
N HIS A 369 7.63 -13.36 -6.64
CA HIS A 369 7.17 -11.97 -6.61
C HIS A 369 7.91 -11.15 -5.55
N GLY A 370 7.60 -9.85 -5.49
CA GLY A 370 8.11 -8.96 -4.46
C GLY A 370 7.65 -9.32 -3.06
N LEU A 371 8.34 -8.82 -2.03
CA LEU A 371 7.83 -8.98 -0.66
C LEU A 371 6.58 -8.12 -0.38
N GLY A 372 6.33 -7.11 -1.23
CA GLY A 372 5.20 -6.19 -1.12
C GLY A 372 5.48 -4.84 -1.77
N HIS A 373 4.52 -3.92 -1.60
CA HIS A 373 4.42 -2.64 -2.30
C HIS A 373 3.80 -1.57 -1.40
N HIS A 374 3.74 -0.33 -1.88
CA HIS A 374 2.97 0.73 -1.21
C HIS A 374 1.47 0.52 -1.41
N VAL A 375 0.66 0.96 -0.43
CA VAL A 375 -0.81 0.99 -0.51
C VAL A 375 -1.31 2.42 -0.21
N GLY A 376 -2.34 2.87 -0.91
CA GLY A 376 -2.94 4.20 -0.77
C GLY A 376 -4.16 4.37 -1.67
N LEU A 377 -4.17 5.39 -2.54
CA LEU A 377 -5.23 5.57 -3.55
C LEU A 377 -5.22 4.50 -4.66
N GLU A 378 -4.22 3.63 -4.66
CA GLU A 378 -4.15 2.42 -5.48
C GLU A 378 -3.64 1.29 -4.60
N VAL A 379 -4.00 0.04 -4.96
CA VAL A 379 -3.44 -1.16 -4.31
C VAL A 379 -1.92 -1.20 -4.49
N HIS A 380 -1.44 -1.03 -5.72
CA HIS A 380 -0.04 -0.77 -6.04
C HIS A 380 0.19 0.74 -6.13
N ASP A 381 0.38 1.37 -4.97
CA ASP A 381 0.49 2.82 -4.86
C ASP A 381 1.85 3.36 -5.35
N VAL A 382 1.89 4.67 -5.56
CA VAL A 382 3.07 5.37 -6.07
C VAL A 382 4.18 5.49 -5.01
N GLY A 383 5.42 5.55 -5.48
CA GLY A 383 6.59 5.85 -4.66
C GLY A 383 7.64 6.65 -5.43
N GLN A 384 8.72 7.05 -4.75
CA GLN A 384 9.88 7.70 -5.40
C GLN A 384 10.63 6.75 -6.33
N ALA A 385 10.64 5.47 -5.98
CA ALA A 385 11.16 4.33 -6.73
C ALA A 385 10.42 3.07 -6.21
N GLU A 386 10.58 1.93 -6.89
CA GLU A 386 10.11 0.67 -6.34
C GLU A 386 10.77 0.40 -4.97
N LEU A 387 10.00 -0.14 -4.01
CA LEU A 387 10.48 -0.45 -2.66
C LEU A 387 11.70 -1.38 -2.69
N MET A 388 11.74 -2.28 -3.67
CA MET A 388 12.81 -3.26 -3.85
C MET A 388 13.94 -2.78 -4.78
N SER A 389 13.94 -1.50 -5.17
CA SER A 389 14.99 -0.94 -6.02
C SER A 389 16.31 -0.82 -5.25
N VAL A 390 17.41 -1.16 -5.94
CA VAL A 390 18.77 -0.98 -5.43
C VAL A 390 19.13 0.51 -5.32
N ARG A 391 18.57 1.37 -6.19
CA ARG A 391 18.83 2.83 -6.24
C ARG A 391 17.56 3.65 -6.43
N ARG A 392 17.44 4.78 -5.72
CA ARG A 392 16.43 5.83 -5.85
C ARG A 392 16.59 6.52 -7.21
N GLY A 393 15.47 6.81 -7.89
CA GLY A 393 15.44 7.77 -9.00
C GLY A 393 15.86 7.27 -10.39
N LYS A 394 16.02 5.97 -10.65
CA LYS A 394 16.05 5.45 -12.03
C LYS A 394 14.64 5.03 -12.47
N GLN A 395 14.29 5.36 -13.71
CA GLN A 395 13.05 4.93 -14.35
C GLN A 395 12.86 3.40 -14.22
N VAL A 396 11.58 3.04 -14.05
CA VAL A 396 10.85 1.76 -13.89
C VAL A 396 11.39 0.50 -14.62
N PHE A 397 12.52 0.55 -15.34
CA PHE A 397 13.05 -0.55 -16.14
C PHE A 397 14.10 -1.43 -15.47
N MET A 398 14.49 -1.16 -14.22
CA MET A 398 15.37 -2.05 -13.44
C MET A 398 14.63 -2.57 -12.22
N GLN A 399 13.54 -3.28 -12.50
CA GLN A 399 12.77 -4.04 -11.52
C GLN A 399 13.66 -5.08 -10.81
N ALA A 400 13.21 -5.57 -9.66
CA ALA A 400 13.56 -6.94 -9.27
C ALA A 400 13.37 -7.82 -10.52
N PRO A 401 14.34 -8.65 -10.93
CA PRO A 401 14.23 -9.41 -12.17
C PRO A 401 12.89 -10.15 -12.20
N SER A 402 11.99 -9.67 -13.07
CA SER A 402 10.62 -10.17 -13.19
C SER A 402 10.65 -11.65 -13.61
N LEU A 403 9.50 -12.32 -13.52
CA LEU A 403 9.17 -13.66 -14.04
C LEU A 403 9.54 -13.89 -15.52
N TYR A 404 10.30 -13.00 -16.16
CA TYR A 404 10.77 -13.17 -17.52
C TYR A 404 11.89 -14.22 -17.60
N PRO A 405 11.85 -15.09 -18.63
CA PRO A 405 12.82 -16.17 -18.86
C PRO A 405 14.30 -15.76 -18.75
N GLU A 406 14.61 -14.55 -19.19
CA GLU A 406 15.96 -13.98 -19.23
C GLU A 406 16.55 -13.72 -17.84
N SER A 407 15.69 -13.61 -16.82
CA SER A 407 16.02 -13.19 -15.46
C SER A 407 16.09 -14.33 -14.45
N PHE A 408 15.63 -15.54 -14.80
CA PHE A 408 15.56 -16.67 -13.86
C PHE A 408 16.92 -17.17 -13.37
N HIS A 409 17.99 -16.95 -14.15
CA HIS A 409 19.36 -17.33 -13.78
C HIS A 409 20.11 -16.25 -12.99
N LEU A 410 19.48 -15.09 -12.76
CA LEU A 410 20.09 -14.03 -11.96
C LEU A 410 19.96 -14.34 -10.46
N PRO A 411 20.95 -13.97 -9.63
CA PRO A 411 20.81 -14.07 -8.19
C PRO A 411 19.59 -13.28 -7.71
N VAL A 412 19.01 -13.70 -6.58
CA VAL A 412 17.88 -13.00 -5.94
C VAL A 412 18.20 -11.50 -5.82
N TYR A 413 19.41 -11.16 -5.37
CA TYR A 413 20.09 -9.89 -5.61
C TYR A 413 21.61 -10.14 -5.60
N ASP A 414 22.38 -9.45 -6.44
CA ASP A 414 23.85 -9.50 -6.33
C ASP A 414 24.29 -8.70 -5.10
N ALA A 415 24.92 -9.38 -4.13
CA ALA A 415 25.44 -8.76 -2.91
C ALA A 415 26.41 -7.60 -3.21
N GLN A 416 27.10 -7.60 -4.35
CA GLN A 416 28.00 -6.51 -4.75
C GLN A 416 27.27 -5.24 -5.19
N THR A 417 25.99 -5.35 -5.57
CA THR A 417 25.15 -4.20 -5.95
C THR A 417 24.43 -3.59 -4.75
N CYS A 418 24.37 -4.31 -3.62
CA CYS A 418 23.70 -3.88 -2.41
C CYS A 418 24.70 -3.17 -1.47
N LEU A 419 24.90 -1.86 -1.67
CA LEU A 419 25.88 -1.04 -0.93
C LEU A 419 25.32 -0.31 0.31
N ALA A 420 24.21 -0.79 0.88
CA ALA A 420 23.59 -0.13 2.03
C ALA A 420 23.93 -0.85 3.36
N PRO A 421 23.76 -0.19 4.53
CA PRO A 421 23.00 1.04 4.82
C PRO A 421 23.73 2.37 4.50
N THR A 422 24.92 2.33 3.90
CA THR A 422 25.74 3.52 3.63
C THR A 422 25.36 4.31 2.37
N ASP A 423 24.38 3.86 1.58
CA ASP A 423 23.98 4.54 0.35
C ASP A 423 22.74 5.43 0.56
N PRO A 424 22.89 6.78 0.60
CA PRO A 424 21.76 7.71 0.70
C PRO A 424 20.84 7.65 -0.52
N GLN A 425 21.26 6.97 -1.59
CA GLN A 425 20.46 6.72 -2.77
C GLN A 425 19.63 5.43 -2.67
N SER A 426 19.54 4.72 -1.55
CA SER A 426 18.64 3.55 -1.45
C SER A 426 17.24 3.93 -0.97
N SER A 427 16.20 3.23 -1.44
CA SER A 427 14.82 3.41 -0.93
C SER A 427 14.75 2.87 0.51
N HIS A 428 14.24 3.69 1.43
CA HIS A 428 14.11 3.35 2.85
C HIS A 428 12.67 3.59 3.27
N LEU A 429 12.21 2.86 4.28
CA LEU A 429 10.94 3.10 4.92
C LEU A 429 10.99 4.41 5.71
N GLU A 430 9.95 5.21 5.57
CA GLU A 430 9.80 6.52 6.23
C GLU A 430 8.46 6.51 6.98
N GLU A 431 8.39 7.28 8.07
CA GLU A 431 7.15 7.42 8.83
C GLU A 431 6.02 7.93 7.94
N GLY A 432 4.81 7.37 8.11
CA GLY A 432 3.64 7.66 7.29
C GLY A 432 3.54 6.84 6.01
N MET A 433 4.56 6.06 5.62
CA MET A 433 4.39 5.07 4.56
C MET A 433 3.43 3.96 4.98
N VAL A 434 2.55 3.54 4.08
CA VAL A 434 1.78 2.28 4.21
C VAL A 434 2.28 1.30 3.16
N VAL A 435 2.63 0.09 3.58
CA VAL A 435 3.21 -0.97 2.73
C VAL A 435 2.64 -2.34 3.07
N THR A 436 2.59 -3.26 2.12
CA THR A 436 2.29 -4.68 2.36
C THR A 436 3.53 -5.45 2.82
N ILE A 437 3.33 -6.55 3.56
CA ILE A 437 4.29 -7.65 3.70
C ILE A 437 3.58 -8.96 3.38
N GLU A 438 3.86 -9.48 2.19
CA GLU A 438 3.12 -10.56 1.52
C GLU A 438 4.00 -11.72 1.06
N PRO A 439 4.89 -12.30 1.90
CA PRO A 439 5.66 -13.46 1.46
C PRO A 439 4.75 -14.61 1.00
N GLY A 440 5.23 -15.36 0.02
CA GLY A 440 4.54 -16.55 -0.45
C GLY A 440 5.46 -17.65 -0.96
N ILE A 441 4.98 -18.89 -0.88
CA ILE A 441 5.62 -20.08 -1.45
C ILE A 441 4.61 -20.79 -2.35
N TYR A 442 5.00 -20.97 -3.62
CA TYR A 442 4.15 -21.49 -4.69
C TYR A 442 4.80 -22.66 -5.40
N PHE A 443 3.96 -23.58 -5.87
CA PHE A 443 4.33 -24.77 -6.62
C PHE A 443 3.76 -24.67 -8.04
N SER A 444 4.20 -23.65 -8.78
CA SER A 444 3.79 -23.43 -10.16
C SER A 444 4.37 -24.51 -11.08
N VAL A 445 3.50 -25.40 -11.55
CA VAL A 445 3.88 -26.47 -12.49
C VAL A 445 4.53 -25.88 -13.74
N TYR A 446 3.96 -24.80 -14.30
CA TYR A 446 4.49 -24.15 -15.48
C TYR A 446 5.90 -23.61 -15.24
N ALA A 447 6.11 -22.87 -14.15
CA ALA A 447 7.42 -22.31 -13.86
C ALA A 447 8.49 -23.40 -13.68
N LEU A 448 8.17 -24.42 -12.88
CA LEU A 448 9.08 -25.54 -12.61
C LEU A 448 9.43 -26.30 -13.89
N GLN A 449 8.43 -26.69 -14.69
CA GLN A 449 8.65 -27.49 -15.89
C GLN A 449 9.40 -26.75 -16.99
N HIS A 450 9.12 -25.46 -17.19
CA HIS A 450 9.62 -24.73 -18.35
C HIS A 450 10.90 -23.94 -18.08
N PHE A 451 11.18 -23.55 -16.83
CA PHE A 451 12.31 -22.66 -16.52
C PHE A 451 13.34 -23.28 -15.57
N TYR A 452 12.89 -23.95 -14.49
CA TYR A 452 13.80 -24.38 -13.43
C TYR A 452 14.34 -25.81 -13.62
N LEU A 453 13.47 -26.79 -13.90
CA LEU A 453 13.87 -28.19 -14.08
C LEU A 453 14.72 -28.43 -15.34
N PRO A 454 14.50 -27.75 -16.49
CA PRO A 454 15.39 -27.86 -17.64
C PRO A 454 16.79 -27.30 -17.37
N SER A 455 16.91 -26.27 -16.52
CA SER A 455 18.19 -25.60 -16.26
C SER A 455 19.11 -26.43 -15.35
N PRO A 456 20.36 -26.75 -15.76
CA PRO A 456 21.32 -27.46 -14.91
C PRO A 456 21.77 -26.65 -13.69
N ILE A 457 21.57 -25.32 -13.70
CA ILE A 457 21.88 -24.44 -12.57
C ILE A 457 20.92 -24.71 -11.39
N HIS A 458 19.61 -24.81 -11.68
CA HIS A 458 18.57 -24.85 -10.63
C HIS A 458 18.17 -26.27 -10.25
N SER A 459 17.84 -27.09 -11.24
CA SER A 459 17.40 -28.49 -11.09
C SER A 459 18.21 -29.36 -10.12
N LYS A 460 19.52 -29.19 -10.00
CA LYS A 460 20.37 -29.96 -9.07
C LYS A 460 20.01 -29.70 -7.61
N TYR A 461 19.35 -28.56 -7.34
CA TYR A 461 18.91 -28.13 -6.03
C TYR A 461 17.42 -28.43 -5.76
N ILE A 462 16.65 -28.95 -6.73
CA ILE A 462 15.19 -29.15 -6.59
C ILE A 462 14.87 -30.64 -6.53
N ASN A 463 14.29 -31.08 -5.42
CA ASN A 463 13.86 -32.47 -5.24
C ASN A 463 12.48 -32.67 -5.86
N ILE A 464 12.45 -33.14 -7.12
CA ILE A 464 11.20 -33.29 -7.89
C ILE A 464 10.21 -34.25 -7.20
N GLU A 465 10.70 -35.36 -6.65
CA GLU A 465 9.86 -36.37 -5.99
C GLU A 465 9.14 -35.77 -4.78
N LEU A 466 9.83 -34.92 -4.02
CA LEU A 466 9.22 -34.24 -2.90
C LEU A 466 8.31 -33.10 -3.35
N VAL A 467 8.70 -32.30 -4.33
CA VAL A 467 7.87 -31.21 -4.89
C VAL A 467 6.51 -31.74 -5.37
N GLN A 468 6.45 -32.93 -5.96
CA GLN A 468 5.20 -33.54 -6.41
C GLN A 468 4.15 -33.66 -5.29
N ARG A 469 4.57 -33.87 -4.03
CA ARG A 469 3.66 -33.96 -2.88
C ARG A 469 3.02 -32.61 -2.51
N TYR A 470 3.65 -31.50 -2.90
CA TYR A 470 3.18 -30.15 -2.59
C TYR A 470 2.36 -29.52 -3.74
N LEU A 471 2.36 -30.10 -4.95
CA LEU A 471 1.55 -29.60 -6.07
C LEU A 471 0.05 -29.44 -5.74
N PRO A 472 -0.60 -30.36 -4.98
CA PRO A 472 -2.01 -30.20 -4.62
C PRO A 472 -2.29 -29.02 -3.67
N VAL A 473 -1.27 -28.53 -2.96
CA VAL A 473 -1.37 -27.31 -2.14
C VAL A 473 -1.45 -26.08 -3.03
N GLY A 474 -0.77 -26.10 -4.18
CA GLY A 474 -0.66 -24.97 -5.11
C GLY A 474 0.25 -23.87 -4.59
N GLY A 475 -0.11 -23.23 -3.49
CA GLY A 475 0.67 -22.18 -2.88
C GLY A 475 0.09 -21.66 -1.57
N VAL A 476 0.88 -20.85 -0.87
CA VAL A 476 0.49 -20.12 0.33
C VAL A 476 1.05 -18.71 0.22
N ARG A 477 0.20 -17.71 0.43
CA ARG A 477 0.56 -16.31 0.68
C ARG A 477 -0.15 -15.81 1.94
N ILE A 478 0.52 -14.96 2.71
CA ILE A 478 -0.04 -14.28 3.88
C ILE A 478 0.41 -12.82 3.84
N GLU A 479 -0.54 -11.90 3.90
CA GLU A 479 -0.30 -10.49 3.63
C GLU A 479 -1.04 -9.58 4.62
N ASP A 480 -0.34 -8.55 5.07
CA ASP A 480 -0.88 -7.51 5.94
C ASP A 480 -0.45 -6.11 5.44
N ASP A 481 -1.35 -5.13 5.58
CA ASP A 481 -1.12 -3.70 5.37
C ASP A 481 -0.55 -3.04 6.63
N LEU A 482 0.63 -2.42 6.49
CA LEU A 482 1.43 -1.95 7.63
C LEU A 482 1.77 -0.47 7.47
N LEU A 483 1.38 0.32 8.46
CA LEU A 483 1.75 1.73 8.61
C LEU A 483 3.10 1.83 9.32
N ILE A 484 4.07 2.50 8.70
CA ILE A 484 5.34 2.85 9.34
C ILE A 484 5.13 4.04 10.29
N THR A 485 5.56 3.88 11.53
CA THR A 485 5.46 4.91 12.58
C THR A 485 6.85 5.32 13.05
N SER A 486 6.99 6.46 13.72
CA SER A 486 8.26 6.90 14.33
C SER A 486 8.95 5.86 15.23
N LYS A 487 8.20 4.88 15.77
CA LYS A 487 8.71 3.85 16.70
C LYS A 487 8.79 2.44 16.11
N GLY A 488 8.41 2.24 14.84
CA GLY A 488 8.34 0.92 14.22
C GLY A 488 7.22 0.87 13.17
N TYR A 489 6.21 0.05 13.44
CA TYR A 489 5.05 -0.12 12.57
C TYR A 489 3.75 -0.28 13.37
N GLN A 490 2.62 -0.09 12.70
CA GLN A 490 1.29 -0.48 13.14
C GLN A 490 0.68 -1.38 12.05
N ASN A 491 0.20 -2.56 12.45
CA ASN A 491 -0.57 -3.42 11.55
C ASN A 491 -2.00 -2.91 11.44
N LEU A 492 -2.45 -2.56 10.23
CA LEU A 492 -3.80 -2.10 9.95
C LEU A 492 -4.74 -3.29 9.68
N THR A 493 -4.19 -4.41 9.23
CA THR A 493 -4.92 -5.64 8.94
C THR A 493 -5.26 -6.38 10.23
N THR A 494 -6.55 -6.65 10.43
CA THR A 494 -7.03 -7.42 11.58
C THR A 494 -7.56 -8.80 11.18
N ALA A 495 -7.53 -9.14 9.88
CA ALA A 495 -7.94 -10.44 9.36
C ALA A 495 -7.21 -11.57 10.11
N PRO A 496 -7.91 -12.59 10.61
CA PRO A 496 -7.30 -13.65 11.40
C PRO A 496 -6.36 -14.49 10.54
N LYS A 497 -5.24 -14.93 11.13
CA LYS A 497 -4.31 -15.91 10.57
C LYS A 497 -3.93 -16.92 11.67
N GLY A 498 -3.27 -18.00 11.29
CA GLY A 498 -2.74 -18.99 12.22
C GLY A 498 -3.84 -19.71 12.99
N ASP A 499 -3.68 -19.83 14.30
CA ASP A 499 -4.63 -20.57 15.14
C ASP A 499 -5.99 -19.87 15.26
N ALA A 500 -6.02 -18.54 15.29
CA ALA A 500 -7.27 -17.76 15.34
C ALA A 500 -8.15 -18.01 14.10
N MET A 501 -7.52 -18.13 12.93
CA MET A 501 -8.18 -18.49 11.68
C MET A 501 -8.77 -19.90 11.74
N LEU A 502 -8.02 -20.88 12.24
CA LEU A 502 -8.50 -22.26 12.41
C LEU A 502 -9.63 -22.36 13.45
N GLU A 503 -9.59 -21.56 14.51
CA GLU A 503 -10.70 -21.46 15.48
C GLU A 503 -11.97 -20.95 14.84
N ILE A 504 -11.89 -19.91 14.00
CA ILE A 504 -13.05 -19.39 13.26
C ILE A 504 -13.63 -20.46 12.32
N ILE A 505 -12.80 -21.16 11.55
CA ILE A 505 -13.26 -22.24 10.66
C ILE A 505 -13.95 -23.36 11.48
N ARG A 506 -13.37 -23.77 12.61
CA ARG A 506 -13.92 -24.82 13.49
C ARG A 506 -15.23 -24.40 14.16
N SER A 507 -15.34 -23.14 14.54
CA SER A 507 -16.51 -22.54 15.18
C SER A 507 -17.58 -22.07 14.18
N GLY A 508 -17.34 -22.28 12.88
CA GLY A 508 -18.16 -21.77 11.77
C GLY A 508 -19.66 -21.99 11.96
N LYS A 509 -20.46 -21.17 11.26
CA LYS A 509 -21.92 -21.12 11.47
C LYS A 509 -22.51 -22.53 11.27
N SER A 510 -23.00 -23.14 12.37
CA SER A 510 -23.67 -24.45 12.34
C SER A 510 -24.75 -24.48 11.27
N ALA A 511 -24.96 -25.65 10.65
CA ALA A 511 -26.03 -25.87 9.69
C ALA A 511 -27.33 -25.27 10.24
N ILE A 512 -27.98 -24.40 9.45
CA ILE A 512 -29.21 -23.72 9.80
C ILE A 512 -30.19 -24.75 10.39
N GLN A 513 -30.43 -24.67 11.70
CA GLN A 513 -31.69 -25.14 12.28
C GLN A 513 -32.78 -24.30 11.60
N PRO A 514 -33.76 -24.89 10.91
CA PRO A 514 -34.80 -24.12 10.27
C PRO A 514 -35.55 -23.31 11.33
N SER A 515 -35.42 -21.98 11.29
CA SER A 515 -36.21 -21.11 12.17
C SER A 515 -37.70 -21.33 11.91
N PRO A 516 -38.55 -21.49 12.93
CA PRO A 516 -39.97 -21.61 12.71
C PRO A 516 -40.55 -20.25 12.27
N SER A 517 -41.37 -20.30 11.22
CA SER A 517 -42.35 -19.28 10.79
C SER A 517 -41.85 -18.02 10.09
N ARG A 518 -41.81 -18.09 8.75
CA ARG A 518 -42.54 -17.15 7.89
C ARG A 518 -43.18 -17.93 6.75
N ILE A 519 -44.47 -17.70 6.56
CA ILE A 519 -45.39 -18.43 5.68
C ILE A 519 -44.79 -18.57 4.27
N ARG A 520 -44.43 -19.81 3.89
CA ARG A 520 -44.13 -20.15 2.49
C ARG A 520 -45.42 -20.61 1.83
N SER A 521 -45.85 -19.87 0.81
CA SER A 521 -46.80 -20.37 -0.18
C SER A 521 -46.21 -21.62 -0.82
N SER A 522 -46.99 -22.69 -0.79
CA SER A 522 -46.67 -24.00 -1.35
C SER A 522 -46.47 -23.92 -2.86
N LEU A 523 -45.23 -24.02 -3.32
CA LEU A 523 -44.91 -24.55 -4.64
C LEU A 523 -43.88 -25.66 -4.45
N LEU A 524 -44.42 -26.88 -4.56
CA LEU A 524 -43.83 -28.15 -4.98
C LEU A 524 -42.31 -28.30 -4.84
N ARG A 525 -41.92 -29.13 -3.85
CA ARG A 525 -40.65 -29.84 -3.85
C ARG A 525 -40.63 -30.86 -4.99
N THR A 526 -39.77 -30.64 -5.96
CA THR A 526 -39.12 -31.73 -6.69
C THR A 526 -37.73 -31.92 -6.11
N ASN A 527 -37.43 -33.13 -5.64
CA ASN A 527 -36.08 -33.57 -5.30
C ASN A 527 -35.29 -33.79 -6.60
N GLU A 528 -34.96 -32.71 -7.29
CA GLU A 528 -33.86 -32.71 -8.24
C GLU A 528 -32.74 -31.93 -7.57
N GLU A 529 -31.64 -32.59 -7.23
CA GLU A 529 -30.37 -31.90 -7.04
C GLU A 529 -30.10 -31.20 -8.37
N THR A 530 -30.51 -29.93 -8.50
CA THR A 530 -30.11 -29.13 -9.64
C THR A 530 -28.58 -29.11 -9.58
N PRO A 531 -27.87 -29.75 -10.53
CA PRO A 531 -26.43 -29.64 -10.55
C PRO A 531 -26.12 -28.15 -10.61
N LEU A 532 -25.27 -27.67 -9.70
CA LEU A 532 -24.73 -26.32 -9.82
C LEU A 532 -24.17 -26.24 -11.24
N LEU A 533 -24.78 -25.38 -12.06
CA LEU A 533 -24.37 -25.24 -13.44
C LEU A 533 -22.91 -24.79 -13.38
N ARG A 534 -21.97 -25.67 -13.72
CA ARG A 534 -20.57 -25.28 -13.90
C ARG A 534 -20.54 -24.08 -14.82
N ALA A 535 -19.61 -23.17 -14.57
CA ALA A 535 -19.36 -22.08 -15.52
C ALA A 535 -19.22 -22.68 -16.94
N PRO A 536 -19.97 -22.17 -17.94
CA PRO A 536 -19.91 -22.70 -19.29
C PRO A 536 -18.46 -22.72 -19.80
N GLY A 537 -18.01 -23.85 -20.36
CA GLY A 537 -16.70 -23.95 -21.02
C GLY A 537 -15.57 -24.63 -20.24
N ILE A 538 -15.79 -25.10 -19.02
CA ILE A 538 -14.78 -25.85 -18.24
C ILE A 538 -14.99 -27.37 -18.44
N THR A 539 -14.00 -28.05 -19.01
CA THR A 539 -14.05 -29.50 -19.22
C THR A 539 -14.05 -30.24 -17.89
N ALA A 540 -14.77 -31.36 -17.81
CA ALA A 540 -14.81 -32.19 -16.60
C ALA A 540 -13.52 -33.01 -16.36
N GLU A 541 -12.63 -33.06 -17.35
CA GLU A 541 -11.35 -33.75 -17.25
C GLU A 541 -10.38 -32.93 -16.39
N LYS A 542 -10.03 -33.47 -15.22
CA LYS A 542 -8.94 -32.91 -14.39
C LYS A 542 -7.61 -33.11 -15.11
N PRO A 543 -6.83 -32.07 -15.40
CA PRO A 543 -5.46 -32.26 -15.87
C PRO A 543 -4.65 -32.93 -14.75
N GLU A 544 -4.02 -34.07 -15.04
CA GLU A 544 -3.02 -34.65 -14.13
C GLU A 544 -1.81 -33.71 -14.06
N LEU A 545 -1.64 -33.05 -12.91
CA LEU A 545 -0.49 -32.19 -12.62
C LEU A 545 0.74 -33.06 -12.35
N MET A 546 1.37 -33.56 -13.42
CA MET A 546 2.57 -34.38 -13.33
C MET A 546 3.79 -33.59 -13.82
N LEU A 547 4.74 -33.34 -12.92
CA LEU A 547 6.10 -32.92 -13.31
C LEU A 547 6.76 -34.08 -14.06
N ARG A 548 7.05 -33.91 -15.36
CA ARG A 548 7.76 -34.92 -16.15
C ARG A 548 9.27 -34.75 -15.97
N PRO A 549 10.00 -35.80 -15.55
CA PRO A 549 11.46 -35.79 -15.63
C PRO A 549 11.87 -35.67 -17.09
N ILE A 550 12.57 -34.59 -17.44
CA ILE A 550 13.27 -34.53 -18.72
C ILE A 550 14.49 -35.44 -18.57
N ALA A 551 14.58 -36.48 -19.40
CA ALA A 551 15.67 -37.46 -19.35
C ALA A 551 17.03 -36.73 -19.32
N ARG A 552 17.74 -36.83 -18.21
CA ARG A 552 19.10 -36.33 -18.08
C ARG A 552 20.09 -37.45 -18.33
N ALA A 553 21.13 -37.13 -19.09
CA ALA A 553 22.34 -37.94 -19.15
C ALA A 553 22.78 -38.30 -17.73
N ALA A 554 22.90 -39.60 -17.49
CA ALA A 554 23.22 -40.20 -16.22
C ALA A 554 24.51 -39.65 -15.62
N THR A 555 24.53 -39.42 -14.29
CA THR A 555 25.55 -39.93 -13.36
C THR A 555 25.35 -39.38 -11.95
N LEU A 556 24.91 -40.24 -11.03
CA LEU A 556 25.56 -40.63 -9.76
C LEU A 556 24.52 -41.11 -8.72
N PRO A 557 24.85 -42.11 -7.89
CA PRO A 557 23.93 -42.68 -6.92
C PRO A 557 23.93 -41.88 -5.62
N ALA A 558 22.75 -41.51 -5.12
CA ALA A 558 22.57 -41.03 -3.76
C ALA A 558 21.90 -42.13 -2.94
N GLU A 559 22.59 -42.61 -1.91
CA GLU A 559 22.01 -43.46 -0.88
C GLU A 559 20.99 -42.64 -0.08
N PHE A 560 19.73 -43.06 -0.13
CA PHE A 560 18.64 -42.49 0.65
C PHE A 560 18.75 -42.91 2.12
N GLN A 561 18.81 -41.93 3.02
CA GLN A 561 18.38 -42.12 4.41
C GLN A 561 17.02 -41.43 4.57
N GLU A 562 15.94 -42.21 4.61
CA GLU A 562 14.63 -41.72 5.01
C GLU A 562 14.68 -41.26 6.47
N ARG A 563 14.60 -39.94 6.67
CA ARG A 563 14.13 -39.35 7.92
C ARG A 563 13.01 -38.39 7.56
N SER A 564 11.78 -38.73 7.95
CA SER A 564 10.68 -37.77 8.04
C SER A 564 11.03 -36.78 9.17
N PRO A 565 11.28 -35.49 8.91
CA PRO A 565 11.45 -34.53 9.99
C PRO A 565 10.06 -34.09 10.46
N ASP A 566 9.76 -34.34 11.73
CA ASP A 566 8.73 -33.57 12.42
C ASP A 566 9.27 -32.15 12.63
N PHE A 567 8.53 -31.16 12.11
CA PHE A 567 8.85 -29.74 12.22
C PHE A 567 8.64 -29.29 13.67
N GLU A 568 9.71 -29.18 14.44
CA GLU A 568 9.71 -28.35 15.65
C GLU A 568 10.15 -26.92 15.28
N PRO A 569 9.45 -25.88 15.77
CA PRO A 569 9.84 -24.51 15.51
C PRO A 569 11.26 -24.27 16.01
N PHE A 570 12.13 -23.91 15.06
CA PHE A 570 13.55 -23.68 15.32
C PHE A 570 13.75 -22.49 16.27
N GLU A 571 14.12 -22.78 17.52
CA GLU A 571 14.85 -21.89 18.44
C GLU A 571 16.36 -22.06 18.19
N GLY A 572 16.90 -21.27 17.26
CA GLY A 572 18.34 -21.22 17.04
C GLY A 572 18.86 -19.77 17.00
N PRO A 573 20.16 -19.57 17.23
CA PRO A 573 20.74 -18.25 17.42
C PRO A 573 20.66 -17.43 16.12
N SER A 574 20.14 -16.21 16.24
CA SER A 574 20.06 -15.21 15.16
C SER A 574 21.44 -14.96 14.52
N LEU A 575 21.50 -15.02 13.20
CA LEU A 575 22.67 -14.66 12.36
C LEU A 575 23.04 -13.16 12.39
N PHE A 576 22.45 -12.37 13.30
CA PHE A 576 22.75 -10.96 13.51
C PHE A 576 23.19 -10.65 14.94
N SER A 577 23.86 -11.59 15.63
CA SER A 577 24.32 -11.42 17.02
C SER A 577 25.25 -10.21 17.28
N ASN A 578 25.66 -9.47 16.25
CA ASN A 578 26.43 -8.23 16.36
C ASN A 578 25.62 -6.95 16.12
N PHE A 579 24.30 -7.02 15.95
CA PHE A 579 23.41 -5.86 15.98
C PHE A 579 22.71 -5.81 17.33
N ARG A 580 22.89 -4.70 18.06
CA ARG A 580 22.26 -4.52 19.38
C ARG A 580 20.74 -4.60 19.22
N ARG A 581 20.14 -5.60 19.88
CA ARG A 581 18.69 -5.72 20.04
C ARG A 581 18.13 -4.39 20.56
N SER A 582 17.20 -3.80 19.81
CA SER A 582 16.35 -2.72 20.33
C SER A 582 15.44 -3.30 21.42
N MET A 583 15.26 -2.56 22.52
CA MET A 583 14.39 -2.98 23.62
C MET A 583 12.98 -3.23 23.09
N THR A 584 12.39 -4.37 23.47
CA THR A 584 10.97 -4.64 23.22
C THR A 584 10.09 -3.56 23.87
N THR A 585 8.86 -3.39 23.39
CA THR A 585 7.88 -2.47 24.01
C THR A 585 7.71 -2.74 25.51
N ASN A 586 7.69 -4.02 25.91
CA ASN A 586 7.61 -4.42 27.31
C ASN A 586 8.88 -4.10 28.11
N GLU A 587 10.07 -4.22 27.51
CA GLU A 587 11.33 -3.80 28.14
C GLU A 587 11.43 -2.28 28.26
N ARG A 588 10.93 -1.52 27.29
CA ARG A 588 10.82 -0.04 27.37
C ARG A 588 9.86 0.39 28.48
N ILE A 589 8.70 -0.26 28.60
CA ILE A 589 7.73 0.01 29.66
C ILE A 589 8.32 -0.35 31.03
N ARG A 590 9.02 -1.48 31.14
CA ARG A 590 9.68 -1.90 32.37
C ARG A 590 10.79 -0.94 32.77
N HIS A 591 11.66 -0.55 31.83
CA HIS A 591 12.76 0.38 32.08
C HIS A 591 12.25 1.79 32.44
N TRP A 592 11.10 2.21 31.88
CA TRP A 592 10.41 3.45 32.26
C TRP A 592 9.79 3.35 33.67
N ARG A 593 9.22 2.20 34.06
CA ARG A 593 8.72 1.97 35.42
C ARG A 593 9.84 1.91 36.45
N GLU A 594 10.92 1.18 36.16
CA GLU A 594 12.08 1.04 37.05
C GLU A 594 12.83 2.37 37.24
N ALA A 595 12.91 3.19 36.18
CA ALA A 595 13.46 4.55 36.29
C ALA A 595 12.59 5.47 37.16
N ASN A 596 11.26 5.32 37.12
CA ASN A 596 10.31 6.16 37.86
C ASN A 596 9.97 5.64 39.27
N GLU A 597 10.25 4.37 39.59
CA GLU A 597 10.03 3.78 40.92
C GLU A 597 11.24 3.89 41.86
N SER A 598 12.41 4.31 41.35
CA SER A 598 13.61 4.53 42.18
C SER A 598 13.61 5.86 42.96
N GLU A 599 12.60 6.72 42.75
CA GLU A 599 12.41 7.97 43.52
C GLU A 599 10.95 8.14 43.99
N ALA A 600 10.45 7.27 44.88
CA ALA A 600 9.24 7.60 45.65
C ALA A 600 9.19 6.90 47.02
N SER A 601 9.17 7.69 48.09
CA SER A 601 8.84 7.27 49.47
C SER A 601 7.31 7.16 49.66
N PRO A 602 6.79 6.38 50.63
CA PRO A 602 5.37 6.02 50.68
C PRO A 602 4.48 7.17 51.20
N PRO A 603 3.18 7.22 50.82
CA PRO A 603 2.35 8.39 51.05
C PRO A 603 1.76 8.45 52.48
N ARG A 604 1.74 9.65 53.05
CA ARG A 604 0.90 10.01 54.20
C ARG A 604 -0.43 10.56 53.71
N ALA A 605 -1.51 10.09 54.33
CA ALA A 605 -2.86 10.59 54.13
C ALA A 605 -3.03 12.01 54.72
N SER A 606 -3.63 12.92 53.96
CA SER A 606 -4.38 14.04 54.53
C SER A 606 -5.44 14.56 53.57
N SER A 607 -6.68 14.46 54.01
CA SER A 607 -7.90 15.06 53.48
C SER A 607 -7.95 16.57 53.76
N THR A 608 -8.15 17.40 52.74
CA THR A 608 -8.73 18.74 52.90
C THR A 608 -9.56 19.11 51.67
N ASN A 609 -10.86 19.28 51.88
CA ASN A 609 -11.80 19.88 50.93
C ASN A 609 -11.43 21.36 50.70
N VAL A 610 -11.12 21.72 49.46
CA VAL A 610 -11.03 23.12 49.02
C VAL A 610 -12.13 23.38 48.01
N GLN A 611 -13.06 24.27 48.36
CA GLN A 611 -14.14 24.71 47.50
C GLN A 611 -13.59 25.83 46.59
N LEU A 612 -13.40 25.54 45.30
CA LEU A 612 -12.90 26.51 44.31
C LEU A 612 -14.06 27.35 43.75
N GLN A 613 -13.87 28.67 43.75
CA GLN A 613 -14.82 29.67 43.25
C GLN A 613 -14.49 30.00 41.78
N SER A 614 -15.50 30.07 40.89
CA SER A 614 -15.27 30.32 39.45
C SER A 614 -14.81 31.75 39.18
N LEU A 615 -13.85 31.91 38.26
CA LEU A 615 -13.29 33.21 37.86
C LEU A 615 -14.04 33.88 36.69
N CYS A 616 -14.95 33.18 35.99
CA CYS A 616 -15.95 33.81 35.11
C CYS A 616 -17.16 32.90 34.84
N GLY A 617 -18.37 33.49 34.79
CA GLY A 617 -19.61 32.86 34.33
C GLY A 617 -20.32 31.92 35.32
N ALA A 618 -21.65 31.89 35.27
CA ALA A 618 -22.49 30.94 35.99
C ALA A 618 -22.74 29.68 35.14
N THR A 619 -22.79 28.51 35.76
CA THR A 619 -23.17 27.25 35.12
C THR A 619 -24.61 27.33 34.59
N THR A 620 -24.85 27.00 33.33
CA THR A 620 -26.18 26.93 32.72
C THR A 620 -26.42 25.56 32.09
N SER A 621 -27.67 25.22 31.75
CA SER A 621 -28.01 23.94 31.10
C SER A 621 -27.38 23.75 29.72
N ALA A 622 -26.81 24.80 29.12
CA ALA A 622 -26.13 24.75 27.83
C ALA A 622 -24.60 24.51 27.93
N PHE A 623 -24.00 24.62 29.13
CA PHE A 623 -22.54 24.49 29.31
C PHE A 623 -22.19 23.80 30.63
N LYS A 624 -21.45 22.69 30.54
CA LYS A 624 -21.00 21.92 31.72
C LYS A 624 -19.47 21.96 31.80
N HIS A 625 -18.94 22.66 32.80
CA HIS A 625 -17.52 22.66 33.10
C HIS A 625 -17.16 21.40 33.90
N THR A 626 -16.13 20.67 33.45
CA THR A 626 -15.56 19.54 34.19
C THR A 626 -14.09 19.83 34.45
N TYR A 627 -13.69 19.78 35.73
CA TYR A 627 -12.30 20.04 36.15
C TYR A 627 -11.60 18.71 36.42
N MET A 628 -10.46 18.48 35.78
CA MET A 628 -9.51 17.44 36.19
C MET A 628 -8.33 18.12 36.88
N ALA A 629 -8.11 17.80 38.15
CA ALA A 629 -7.01 18.34 38.93
C ALA A 629 -5.75 17.53 38.66
N ASP A 630 -4.66 18.20 38.27
CA ASP A 630 -3.33 17.61 38.21
C ASP A 630 -2.50 17.94 39.46
N THR A 631 -1.67 16.98 39.79
CA THR A 631 -0.84 16.79 40.98
C THR A 631 0.08 17.95 41.36
N ALA A 632 0.28 18.09 42.67
CA ALA A 632 1.01 19.16 43.34
C ALA A 632 2.48 19.32 42.92
N VAL A 633 2.87 20.59 42.72
CA VAL A 633 4.26 21.07 42.78
C VAL A 633 4.50 21.63 44.18
N SER A 634 5.49 21.13 44.92
CA SER A 634 6.00 21.79 46.14
C SER A 634 7.40 22.35 45.88
N PHE A 635 7.52 23.68 45.89
CA PHE A 635 8.80 24.36 46.06
C PHE A 635 9.17 24.38 47.55
N SER A 636 10.43 24.09 47.86
CA SER A 636 11.05 24.53 49.12
C SER A 636 12.31 25.32 48.83
N ASN A 637 12.32 26.56 49.33
CA ASN A 637 13.47 27.46 49.33
C ASN A 637 14.36 27.13 50.53
N SER A 638 15.68 26.99 50.32
CA SER A 638 16.68 27.48 51.28
C SER A 638 18.11 27.52 50.72
N THR A 639 18.67 28.73 50.77
CA THR A 639 20.08 29.08 51.10
C THR A 639 21.21 28.74 50.13
N GLY A 640 21.58 29.73 49.31
CA GLY A 640 22.85 30.46 49.39
C GLY A 640 24.18 29.75 49.14
N ARG A 641 24.82 30.06 48.00
CA ARG A 641 26.28 30.34 47.91
C ARG A 641 26.62 31.08 46.60
N LYS A 642 27.36 32.20 46.75
CA LYS A 642 28.06 32.96 45.70
C LYS A 642 29.25 32.16 45.12
N VAL A 643 29.70 32.55 43.91
CA VAL A 643 31.09 32.60 43.33
C VAL A 643 30.90 32.57 41.78
N SER A 644 30.91 33.69 41.06
CA SER A 644 32.01 34.51 40.47
C SER A 644 32.46 34.12 39.05
N GLU A 645 32.44 35.13 38.18
CA GLU A 645 33.37 35.48 37.08
C GLU A 645 33.60 34.56 35.85
N ASP A 646 33.34 35.19 34.69
CA ASP A 646 34.08 35.24 33.42
C ASP A 646 34.61 33.96 32.74
N ILE A 647 34.32 33.85 31.43
CA ILE A 647 35.33 33.86 30.36
C ILE A 647 34.64 33.90 28.97
N THR A 648 35.01 34.92 28.20
CA THR A 648 34.86 35.08 26.76
C THR A 648 35.77 34.13 25.97
N ALA A 649 35.28 33.50 24.89
CA ALA A 649 36.11 33.22 23.71
C ALA A 649 35.27 32.81 22.47
N SER A 650 35.35 33.68 21.46
CA SER A 650 35.04 33.49 20.04
C SER A 650 35.95 32.46 19.36
N PHE A 651 35.45 31.71 18.36
CA PHE A 651 36.21 31.36 17.14
C PHE A 651 35.26 31.05 15.96
N GLY A 652 35.52 31.70 14.82
CA GLY A 652 34.72 31.66 13.59
C GLY A 652 35.07 30.51 12.60
N PRO A 653 34.43 30.49 11.42
CA PRO A 653 34.46 29.37 10.48
C PRO A 653 35.66 29.42 9.52
N LYS A 654 36.23 28.26 9.20
CA LYS A 654 37.28 28.10 8.19
C LYS A 654 36.68 27.69 6.84
N ILE A 655 37.10 28.39 5.79
CA ILE A 655 36.82 28.15 4.37
C ILE A 655 38.12 27.70 3.67
N TYR A 656 37.97 26.99 2.53
CA TYR A 656 38.86 26.82 1.35
C TYR A 656 39.74 25.55 1.31
N PRO A 657 40.20 25.06 0.12
CA PRO A 657 39.93 25.49 -1.27
C PRO A 657 39.64 24.37 -2.30
N VAL A 658 39.28 24.82 -3.51
CA VAL A 658 39.23 24.14 -4.82
C VAL A 658 40.63 23.76 -5.32
N ALA A 659 40.76 22.62 -6.00
CA ALA A 659 41.89 22.32 -6.89
C ALA A 659 41.46 21.47 -8.11
N GLN A 660 41.77 21.96 -9.31
CA GLN A 660 41.91 21.20 -10.57
C GLN A 660 43.33 20.64 -10.67
N PRO A 661 43.57 19.59 -11.49
CA PRO A 661 44.34 19.85 -12.72
C PRO A 661 44.01 18.97 -13.96
N ASN A 662 43.96 19.65 -15.11
CA ASN A 662 44.53 19.42 -16.46
C ASN A 662 44.87 18.02 -17.04
N ASP A 663 44.34 17.84 -18.26
CA ASP A 663 44.95 17.44 -19.54
C ASP A 663 45.95 16.27 -19.65
N PHE A 664 45.57 15.28 -20.47
CA PHE A 664 46.47 14.61 -21.41
C PHE A 664 45.78 14.37 -22.77
N THR A 665 46.48 14.78 -23.82
CA THR A 665 46.09 14.77 -25.25
C THR A 665 46.46 13.48 -26.01
N ALA A 666 45.77 13.27 -27.14
CA ALA A 666 46.10 12.44 -28.32
C ALA A 666 45.79 10.92 -28.21
N ASN A 667 45.26 10.19 -29.20
CA ASN A 667 45.41 10.30 -30.66
C ASN A 667 44.28 9.61 -31.47
N TYR A 668 44.26 9.93 -32.77
CA TYR A 668 43.40 9.51 -33.89
C TYR A 668 43.09 8.01 -34.09
N GLY A 669 41.91 7.73 -34.66
CA GLY A 669 41.57 6.44 -35.31
C GLY A 669 40.15 6.37 -35.89
N SER A 670 40.02 6.65 -37.18
CA SER A 670 38.80 6.77 -38.00
C SER A 670 38.04 5.48 -38.33
N ALA A 671 36.72 5.56 -38.54
CA ALA A 671 35.97 5.12 -39.75
C ALA A 671 34.44 5.10 -39.46
N ARG A 672 33.67 6.12 -39.90
CA ARG A 672 32.82 6.16 -41.12
C ARG A 672 31.79 5.02 -41.32
N ARG A 673 30.50 5.38 -41.23
CA ARG A 673 29.45 5.31 -42.30
C ARG A 673 28.11 5.80 -41.71
N SER A 674 27.76 7.08 -41.86
CA SER A 674 26.95 7.70 -42.94
C SER A 674 25.50 7.18 -43.05
N HIS A 675 24.56 7.95 -42.49
CA HIS A 675 23.17 8.04 -42.94
C HIS A 675 22.95 9.49 -43.42
N THR A 676 22.59 9.64 -44.69
CA THR A 676 22.26 10.91 -45.33
C THR A 676 20.77 11.22 -45.18
N ARG A 677 20.50 12.46 -44.79
CA ARG A 677 19.22 13.18 -44.77
C ARG A 677 18.75 13.59 -46.18
N GLY A 678 17.47 13.94 -46.27
CA GLY A 678 16.91 14.98 -47.15
C GLY A 678 15.66 14.48 -47.88
N SER A 679 14.43 14.72 -47.42
CA SER A 679 13.65 15.98 -47.32
C SER A 679 12.94 16.39 -48.62
N GLU A 680 11.64 16.69 -48.45
CA GLU A 680 10.76 17.61 -49.21
C GLU A 680 9.64 17.01 -50.11
N ASN A 681 8.43 17.48 -49.76
CA ASN A 681 7.06 17.41 -50.34
C ASN A 681 6.95 18.17 -51.71
N PRO A 682 5.75 18.40 -52.35
CA PRO A 682 4.34 18.04 -52.05
C PRO A 682 3.47 17.54 -53.24
N LYS A 683 2.24 17.11 -52.90
CA LYS A 683 0.91 17.22 -53.59
C LYS A 683 0.81 17.16 -55.13
N GLU A 684 -0.05 16.27 -55.65
CA GLU A 684 -1.35 16.62 -56.29
C GLU A 684 -2.15 15.37 -56.73
N ASP A 685 -3.47 15.59 -56.85
CA ASP A 685 -4.62 14.77 -57.22
C ASP A 685 -4.45 13.52 -58.11
N ALA A 686 -5.23 12.47 -57.81
CA ALA A 686 -6.32 11.99 -58.69
C ALA A 686 -7.01 10.74 -58.09
N GLY A 687 -8.32 10.63 -58.33
CA GLY A 687 -9.23 9.70 -57.67
C GLY A 687 -9.24 8.25 -58.15
N SER A 688 -10.01 7.45 -57.38
CA SER A 688 -10.91 6.39 -57.84
C SER A 688 -10.31 5.12 -58.48
N LYS A 689 -10.30 3.99 -57.74
CA LYS A 689 -11.12 2.78 -57.99
C LYS A 689 -10.63 1.54 -57.22
N ASP A 690 -11.59 0.86 -56.60
CA ASP A 690 -11.77 -0.60 -56.49
C ASP A 690 -10.54 -1.50 -56.29
N ARG A 691 -10.37 -2.02 -55.06
CA ARG A 691 -10.71 -3.41 -54.66
C ARG A 691 -10.37 -3.70 -53.21
#